data_AF-A0A9E5DU17-F1
#
_entry.id   AF-A0A9E5DU17-F1
#
_cell.length_a   1.000
_cell.length_b   1.000
_cell.length_c   1.000
_cell.angle_alpha   90.00
_cell.angle_beta   90.00
_cell.angle_gamma   90.00
#
_symmetry.space_group_name_H-M   'P 1'
#
loop_
_entity.id
_entity.type
_entity.pdbx_description
1 polymer ?
#
loop_
_entity_poly.entity_id
_entity_poly.type
_entity_poly.pdbx_seq_one_letter_code
_entity_poly.pdbx_strand_id
1 'polypeptide(L)'
;MKISKTCTGFLHGLALSMALLPALWSTGAQAVGSNLSGRLMAQFTSTPILTAQVAAPLVLIAMSLDHQYWQKAYNDYSDLNGDGVVERSYLNIFEYYGYFHAERCYIYSENTKMFTAVGVATGTNQHYCEGALSAAWSGNFLNWVTMTRMDIVRKILYGGQRSTDTPTQTTLERTFLPGDAHAFAKYYNGPDIAKLTPFDTLRTDTLNGGNNNGTDDSDEGISFCNISHATSGNSQTSTALPLLRVAKANYALWNANERRQCTWQDEFGNNSDSNVSVESGIYASAGDPADTFALKTPSGSRDHVVRVEVCAATYFDENRDLENCTEYGPNRKPEGLLQTYGLGGLMQFGLLTGSYRKNLSGGVLRKRIAALDDEINTTDGTFKTLSTSTPGIIKTLNAMRIWGYGYTNGTYLLGDGGDDCNFQLTDIRSTGGGPGEGKCASWGNPMSEIYLEAIRYFASTTRAATTAFDADDSTYIAGLTRDTNWAAPLTTTNACASLSTIVFNASVSSYDEDQTNPSPLTSSTAAALTKTVGDGEGITGNNYFIGRNGSLIDEFCTAKPLSGANGLGDALGLCPEAPTLRGSYHMAGLAHWAHTNDISATLSGVQTVRTFAVSLQTGLPVIQVPVTGGLVKILPAYRL
;
A
#
# COMPACT_ATOMS: atom_id res chain seq x y z
N MET A 1 36.39 20.37 27.09
CA MET A 1 34.99 20.39 27.59
C MET A 1 34.13 21.05 26.52
N LYS A 2 33.63 20.27 25.55
CA LYS A 2 32.77 20.77 24.47
C LYS A 2 31.35 20.85 25.01
N ILE A 3 30.79 22.06 25.06
CA ILE A 3 29.42 22.31 25.50
C ILE A 3 28.49 21.91 24.34
N SER A 4 27.73 20.84 24.57
CA SER A 4 26.64 20.38 23.69
C SER A 4 25.57 21.45 23.56
N LYS A 5 25.25 21.86 22.32
CA LYS A 5 24.04 22.63 22.02
C LYS A 5 22.94 21.64 21.65
N THR A 6 22.17 21.23 22.65
CA THR A 6 20.97 20.41 22.47
C THR A 6 19.86 21.24 21.82
N CYS A 7 19.35 20.80 20.67
CA CYS A 7 18.03 21.21 20.19
C CYS A 7 16.98 20.56 21.10
N THR A 8 16.35 21.34 21.97
CA THR A 8 15.33 20.86 22.90
C THR A 8 13.97 20.91 22.21
N GLY A 9 13.39 19.73 21.99
CA GLY A 9 12.01 19.56 21.58
C GLY A 9 11.04 19.92 22.71
N PHE A 10 9.92 20.51 22.33
CA PHE A 10 8.84 20.94 23.22
C PHE A 10 8.08 19.73 23.75
N LEU A 11 8.19 19.47 25.06
CA LEU A 11 7.29 18.63 25.84
C LEU A 11 7.22 19.27 27.21
N HIS A 12 6.03 19.76 27.57
CA HIS A 12 5.43 19.93 28.91
C HIS A 12 4.31 20.96 28.78
N GLY A 13 3.13 20.48 28.42
CA GLY A 13 1.91 21.28 28.42
C GLY A 13 0.75 20.37 28.74
N LEU A 14 0.52 20.08 30.02
CA LEU A 14 -0.82 19.90 30.57
C LEU A 14 -0.79 19.87 32.10
N ALA A 15 -1.84 20.44 32.69
CA ALA A 15 -2.23 20.42 34.09
C ALA A 15 -1.50 21.38 35.05
N LEU A 16 -1.93 22.65 35.04
CA LEU A 16 -2.08 23.39 36.30
C LEU A 16 -3.24 24.40 36.21
N SER A 17 -4.44 23.96 36.56
CA SER A 17 -5.54 24.85 36.93
C SER A 17 -6.31 24.28 38.12
N MET A 18 -5.95 24.69 39.33
CA MET A 18 -6.92 24.85 40.42
C MET A 18 -6.27 25.67 41.53
N ALA A 19 -6.74 26.91 41.65
CA ALA A 19 -6.51 27.76 42.82
C ALA A 19 -7.63 27.51 43.83
N LEU A 20 -7.28 27.40 45.12
CA LEU A 20 -7.93 28.05 46.30
C LEU A 20 -7.70 27.27 47.60
N LEU A 21 -6.82 27.78 48.47
CA LEU A 21 -7.11 28.22 49.85
C LEU A 21 -5.81 28.28 50.70
N PRO A 22 -5.61 29.34 51.51
CA PRO A 22 -4.41 29.53 52.33
C PRO A 22 -4.63 29.02 53.77
N ALA A 23 -3.60 28.44 54.39
CA ALA A 23 -3.56 28.25 55.84
C ALA A 23 -2.14 28.46 56.39
N LEU A 24 -2.09 29.19 57.49
CA LEU A 24 -0.95 29.83 58.14
C LEU A 24 -0.14 28.87 59.05
N TRP A 25 1.19 29.08 59.07
CA TRP A 25 2.11 29.09 60.22
C TRP A 25 2.40 27.78 61.00
N SER A 26 3.65 27.30 60.96
CA SER A 26 4.64 27.44 62.06
C SER A 26 5.90 26.55 61.92
N THR A 27 7.05 27.19 62.17
CA THR A 27 8.33 26.75 62.79
C THR A 27 9.16 25.57 62.25
N GLY A 28 10.27 25.90 61.57
CA GLY A 28 11.63 25.84 62.14
C GLY A 28 12.48 24.55 62.03
N ALA A 29 13.46 24.54 61.12
CA ALA A 29 14.82 24.00 61.33
C ALA A 29 15.81 24.45 60.22
N GLN A 30 17.02 24.83 60.65
CA GLN A 30 18.22 25.35 59.94
C GLN A 30 18.90 24.25 59.09
N ALA A 31 19.83 24.39 58.14
CA ALA A 31 20.57 25.41 57.37
C ALA A 31 21.04 24.67 56.08
N VAL A 32 21.47 25.28 54.98
CA VAL A 32 22.87 25.63 54.63
C VAL A 32 22.79 26.56 53.42
N GLY A 33 23.43 27.73 53.49
CA GLY A 33 23.51 28.67 52.39
C GLY A 33 24.57 28.30 51.35
N SER A 34 24.25 28.53 50.08
CA SER A 34 25.25 28.76 49.03
C SER A 34 24.74 29.80 48.01
N ASN A 35 25.29 31.00 48.16
CA ASN A 35 25.47 32.10 47.21
C ASN A 35 24.61 32.13 45.93
N LEU A 36 23.65 33.07 45.90
CA LEU A 36 23.22 33.72 44.66
C LEU A 36 24.41 34.46 44.04
N SER A 37 25.00 33.88 43.00
CA SER A 37 25.85 34.64 42.07
C SER A 37 24.97 35.08 40.92
N GLY A 38 24.54 36.35 40.95
CA GLY A 38 23.80 36.98 39.87
C GLY A 38 24.62 36.93 38.58
N ARG A 39 24.14 36.18 37.59
CA ARG A 39 24.73 36.19 36.24
C ARG A 39 24.35 37.50 35.57
N LEU A 40 25.36 38.27 35.16
CA LEU A 40 25.22 39.51 34.39
C LEU A 40 24.43 39.26 33.09
N MET A 41 23.63 40.27 32.71
CA MET A 41 22.91 40.40 31.44
C MET A 41 23.77 40.17 30.17
N ALA A 42 25.09 40.13 30.30
CA ALA A 42 26.02 39.83 29.21
C ALA A 42 25.99 38.36 28.73
N GLN A 43 25.32 37.44 29.44
CA GLN A 43 25.10 36.06 28.96
C GLN A 43 23.81 35.88 28.14
N PHE A 44 22.97 36.91 28.03
CA PHE A 44 21.81 36.91 27.14
C PHE A 44 22.17 37.56 25.78
N THR A 45 23.14 37.00 25.06
CA THR A 45 23.16 37.15 23.60
C THR A 45 22.21 36.10 23.00
N SER A 46 20.95 36.13 23.40
CA SER A 46 19.89 35.47 22.66
C SER A 46 19.47 36.44 21.57
N THR A 47 19.75 36.08 20.31
CA THR A 47 18.86 36.45 19.21
C THR A 47 17.41 36.29 19.68
N PRO A 48 16.50 37.21 19.34
CA PRO A 48 15.15 37.21 19.89
C PRO A 48 14.50 35.82 19.76
N ILE A 49 13.87 35.34 20.85
CA ILE A 49 13.09 34.09 20.92
C ILE A 49 11.97 34.03 19.86
N LEU A 50 11.70 35.14 19.17
CA LEU A 50 10.75 35.28 18.07
C LEU A 50 11.26 34.78 16.71
N THR A 51 12.50 34.29 16.61
CA THR A 51 12.98 33.61 15.39
C THR A 51 13.52 32.22 15.74
N ALA A 52 12.71 31.37 16.36
CA ALA A 52 12.90 29.94 16.12
C ALA A 52 12.69 29.75 14.62
N GLN A 53 13.76 29.43 13.89
CA GLN A 53 13.65 29.05 12.49
C GLN A 53 12.88 27.73 12.46
N VAL A 54 11.56 27.81 12.31
CA VAL A 54 10.70 26.64 12.14
C VAL A 54 11.01 26.09 10.76
N ALA A 55 11.99 25.21 10.69
CA ALA A 55 12.25 24.45 9.48
C ALA A 55 11.12 23.43 9.30
N ALA A 56 10.48 23.45 8.13
CA ALA A 56 9.45 22.46 7.81
C ALA A 56 10.02 21.04 7.95
N PRO A 57 9.31 20.12 8.63
CA PRO A 57 9.65 18.70 8.64
C PRO A 57 9.88 18.14 7.23
N LEU A 58 10.91 17.31 7.10
CA LEU A 58 11.31 16.68 5.85
C LEU A 58 10.92 15.21 5.91
N VAL A 59 9.96 14.82 5.06
CA VAL A 59 9.41 13.48 5.01
C VAL A 59 9.81 12.81 3.71
N LEU A 60 10.43 11.64 3.82
CA LEU A 60 10.76 10.79 2.68
C LEU A 60 9.89 9.55 2.71
N ILE A 61 9.09 9.35 1.67
CA ILE A 61 8.29 8.14 1.50
C ILE A 61 9.19 7.11 0.82
N ALA A 62 9.38 5.96 1.46
CA ALA A 62 10.14 4.83 0.95
C ALA A 62 9.17 3.70 0.65
N MET A 63 8.94 3.41 -0.63
CA MET A 63 7.96 2.44 -1.11
C MET A 63 8.63 1.31 -1.87
N SER A 64 8.20 0.07 -1.71
CA SER A 64 8.55 -0.96 -2.69
C SER A 64 7.83 -0.77 -4.01
N LEU A 65 8.35 -1.42 -5.06
CA LEU A 65 7.63 -1.68 -6.29
C LEU A 65 7.42 -3.19 -6.37
N ASP A 66 6.28 -3.66 -5.87
CA ASP A 66 5.99 -5.09 -5.77
C ASP A 66 4.55 -5.37 -6.20
N HIS A 67 4.36 -6.51 -6.86
CA HIS A 67 3.11 -6.93 -7.48
C HIS A 67 1.91 -6.98 -6.50
N GLN A 68 2.18 -7.10 -5.20
CA GLN A 68 1.17 -7.19 -4.15
C GLN A 68 0.28 -5.94 -4.07
N TYR A 69 0.72 -4.78 -4.55
CA TYR A 69 -0.14 -3.58 -4.63
C TYR A 69 -1.37 -3.77 -5.54
N TRP A 70 -1.30 -4.66 -6.53
CA TRP A 70 -2.41 -4.88 -7.48
C TRP A 70 -3.35 -6.01 -7.07
N GLN A 71 -3.19 -6.58 -5.87
CA GLN A 71 -4.17 -7.52 -5.32
C GLN A 71 -5.40 -6.81 -4.76
N LYS A 72 -6.49 -7.57 -4.60
CA LYS A 72 -7.72 -7.10 -3.93
C LYS A 72 -7.39 -6.52 -2.55
N ALA A 73 -7.95 -5.33 -2.25
CA ALA A 73 -7.79 -4.67 -0.96
C ALA A 73 -8.42 -5.51 0.17
N TYR A 74 -9.61 -6.04 -0.10
CA TYR A 74 -10.37 -6.86 0.83
C TYR A 74 -10.27 -8.31 0.39
N ASN A 75 -9.52 -9.12 1.14
CA ASN A 75 -9.41 -10.56 0.87
C ASN A 75 -10.52 -11.35 1.59
N ASP A 76 -10.55 -12.67 1.38
CA ASP A 76 -11.61 -13.56 1.89
C ASP A 76 -11.09 -14.48 3.02
N TYR A 77 -10.01 -14.05 3.68
CA TYR A 77 -9.30 -14.80 4.72
C TYR A 77 -8.77 -13.90 5.84
N SER A 78 -9.27 -12.67 5.93
CA SER A 78 -8.96 -11.74 7.02
C SER A 78 -10.11 -11.71 7.99
N ASP A 79 -9.75 -11.62 9.26
CA ASP A 79 -10.67 -11.23 10.32
C ASP A 79 -10.74 -9.69 10.33
N LEU A 80 -11.76 -9.15 9.69
CA LEU A 80 -12.03 -7.72 9.53
C LEU A 80 -12.66 -7.12 10.78
N ASN A 81 -13.36 -7.91 11.59
CA ASN A 81 -14.13 -7.42 12.75
C ASN A 81 -13.45 -7.71 14.10
N GLY A 82 -12.38 -8.50 14.12
CA GLY A 82 -11.59 -8.87 15.28
C GLY A 82 -12.22 -9.94 16.18
N ASP A 83 -13.19 -10.71 15.69
CA ASP A 83 -13.89 -11.74 16.47
C ASP A 83 -13.20 -13.12 16.46
N GLY A 84 -12.08 -13.25 15.74
CA GLY A 84 -11.32 -14.48 15.58
C GLY A 84 -11.81 -15.39 14.46
N VAL A 85 -12.85 -14.99 13.72
CA VAL A 85 -13.39 -15.69 12.55
C VAL A 85 -12.98 -14.92 11.29
N VAL A 86 -12.60 -15.64 10.24
CA VAL A 86 -12.25 -15.01 8.97
C VAL A 86 -13.51 -14.65 8.17
N GLU A 87 -13.57 -13.42 7.67
CA GLU A 87 -14.60 -12.99 6.74
C GLU A 87 -14.33 -13.54 5.35
N ARG A 88 -15.22 -14.42 4.89
CA ARG A 88 -15.18 -15.01 3.56
C ARG A 88 -16.04 -14.27 2.54
N SER A 89 -16.86 -13.31 2.98
CA SER A 89 -17.81 -12.59 2.14
C SER A 89 -18.02 -11.14 2.63
N TYR A 90 -18.89 -10.41 1.95
CA TYR A 90 -19.27 -9.05 2.31
C TYR A 90 -20.00 -9.01 3.66
N LEU A 91 -19.56 -8.13 4.56
CA LEU A 91 -20.25 -7.82 5.80
C LEU A 91 -20.86 -6.43 5.74
N ASN A 92 -22.19 -6.35 5.84
CA ASN A 92 -22.88 -5.07 5.82
C ASN A 92 -22.49 -4.14 6.98
N ILE A 93 -22.10 -4.69 8.13
CA ILE A 93 -21.68 -3.92 9.31
C ILE A 93 -20.33 -3.23 9.13
N PHE A 94 -19.50 -3.72 8.20
CA PHE A 94 -18.18 -3.18 7.96
C PHE A 94 -18.23 -2.11 6.86
N GLU A 95 -17.62 -0.96 7.13
CA GLU A 95 -17.43 0.10 6.13
C GLU A 95 -16.14 -0.16 5.35
N TYR A 96 -16.29 -0.47 4.07
CA TYR A 96 -15.19 -0.70 3.15
C TYR A 96 -14.71 0.63 2.56
N TYR A 97 -13.50 1.04 2.92
CA TYR A 97 -12.83 2.20 2.34
C TYR A 97 -12.53 2.01 0.84
N GLY A 98 -12.76 3.03 0.03
CA GLY A 98 -12.51 2.97 -1.41
C GLY A 98 -12.94 4.23 -2.13
N TYR A 99 -12.96 4.20 -3.47
CA TYR A 99 -13.33 5.37 -4.26
C TYR A 99 -14.81 5.74 -4.20
N PHE A 100 -15.69 4.79 -3.86
CA PHE A 100 -17.11 5.05 -3.68
C PHE A 100 -17.38 5.54 -2.26
N HIS A 101 -18.27 6.50 -2.09
CA HIS A 101 -18.77 6.87 -0.78
C HIS A 101 -19.66 5.73 -0.25
N ALA A 102 -19.30 5.16 0.91
CA ALA A 102 -19.95 3.95 1.44
C ALA A 102 -21.47 4.11 1.60
N GLU A 103 -21.89 5.33 1.97
CA GLU A 103 -23.28 5.65 2.30
C GLU A 103 -24.07 6.30 1.15
N ARG A 104 -23.64 6.06 -0.09
CA ARG A 104 -24.31 6.55 -1.30
C ARG A 104 -24.71 5.39 -2.21
N CYS A 105 -25.75 5.61 -2.99
CA CYS A 105 -26.21 4.72 -4.04
C CYS A 105 -25.82 5.27 -5.41
N TYR A 106 -25.41 4.38 -6.32
CA TYR A 106 -24.82 4.72 -7.61
C TYR A 106 -25.57 4.10 -8.79
N ILE A 107 -25.69 4.84 -9.89
CA ILE A 107 -26.06 4.28 -11.19
C ILE A 107 -24.83 4.28 -12.09
N TYR A 108 -24.72 3.26 -12.95
CA TYR A 108 -23.70 3.21 -13.98
C TYR A 108 -24.26 3.76 -15.30
N SER A 109 -23.47 4.58 -16.00
CA SER A 109 -23.78 5.05 -17.35
C SER A 109 -22.71 4.59 -18.33
N GLU A 110 -23.12 3.92 -19.41
CA GLU A 110 -22.19 3.49 -20.46
C GLU A 110 -21.73 4.64 -21.35
N ASN A 111 -22.54 5.69 -21.45
CA ASN A 111 -22.22 6.89 -22.23
C ASN A 111 -21.01 7.63 -21.64
N THR A 112 -21.03 7.83 -20.32
CA THR A 112 -19.92 8.48 -19.60
C THR A 112 -18.89 7.49 -19.08
N LYS A 113 -19.19 6.18 -19.09
CA LYS A 113 -18.37 5.09 -18.58
C LYS A 113 -17.98 5.27 -17.12
N MET A 114 -18.93 5.70 -16.30
CA MET A 114 -18.70 5.92 -14.88
C MET A 114 -19.97 5.69 -14.05
N PHE A 115 -19.74 5.47 -12.76
CA PHE A 115 -20.72 5.48 -11.71
C PHE A 115 -20.92 6.90 -11.20
N THR A 116 -22.18 7.29 -11.03
CA THR A 116 -22.56 8.59 -10.46
C THR A 116 -23.52 8.36 -9.29
N ALA A 117 -23.28 9.08 -8.19
CA ALA A 117 -24.16 9.02 -7.04
C ALA A 117 -25.55 9.57 -7.38
N VAL A 118 -26.61 8.92 -6.89
CA VAL A 118 -28.01 9.31 -7.15
C VAL A 118 -28.83 9.50 -5.88
N GLY A 119 -28.30 9.08 -4.73
CA GLY A 119 -29.01 9.18 -3.46
C GLY A 119 -28.19 8.70 -2.28
N VAL A 120 -28.71 8.94 -1.08
CA VAL A 120 -28.14 8.45 0.18
C VAL A 120 -28.64 7.03 0.43
N ALA A 121 -27.73 6.15 0.82
CA ALA A 121 -28.07 4.78 1.17
C ALA A 121 -28.80 4.70 2.53
N THR A 122 -29.59 3.67 2.71
CA THR A 122 -30.50 3.41 3.83
C THR A 122 -30.12 2.14 4.59
N GLY A 123 -30.95 1.75 5.56
CA GLY A 123 -30.70 0.63 6.47
C GLY A 123 -29.87 1.04 7.68
N THR A 124 -29.68 0.11 8.61
CA THR A 124 -29.00 0.36 9.90
C THR A 124 -27.60 0.95 9.74
N ASN A 125 -26.83 0.45 8.77
CA ASN A 125 -25.47 0.90 8.48
C ASN A 125 -25.41 1.86 7.29
N GLN A 126 -26.56 2.23 6.71
CA GLN A 126 -26.64 3.12 5.54
C GLN A 126 -25.87 2.59 4.33
N HIS A 127 -25.93 1.27 4.11
CA HIS A 127 -25.26 0.61 3.00
C HIS A 127 -26.24 -0.01 1.99
N TYR A 128 -27.55 0.17 2.18
CA TYR A 128 -28.57 -0.38 1.29
C TYR A 128 -29.19 0.66 0.36
N CYS A 129 -29.53 0.24 -0.85
CA CYS A 129 -30.26 1.03 -1.81
C CYS A 129 -31.69 0.48 -1.89
N GLU A 130 -32.65 1.21 -1.31
CA GLU A 130 -34.02 0.75 -1.14
C GLU A 130 -35.03 1.77 -1.71
N GLY A 131 -36.29 1.36 -1.87
CA GLY A 131 -37.35 2.22 -2.38
C GLY A 131 -37.05 2.75 -3.79
N ALA A 132 -37.00 4.07 -3.95
CA ALA A 132 -36.68 4.69 -5.25
C ALA A 132 -35.25 4.40 -5.75
N LEU A 133 -34.38 3.84 -4.89
CA LEU A 133 -32.99 3.49 -5.21
C LEU A 133 -32.77 1.97 -5.37
N SER A 134 -33.81 1.13 -5.35
CA SER A 134 -33.66 -0.35 -5.37
C SER A 134 -32.98 -0.92 -6.62
N ALA A 135 -32.82 -0.12 -7.68
CA ALA A 135 -32.08 -0.49 -8.90
C ALA A 135 -30.70 0.19 -8.98
N ALA A 136 -30.13 0.59 -7.84
CA ALA A 136 -28.82 1.23 -7.74
C ALA A 136 -27.81 0.33 -7.04
N TRP A 137 -26.54 0.61 -7.25
CA TRP A 137 -25.43 -0.03 -6.58
C TRP A 137 -25.16 0.62 -5.23
N SER A 138 -24.93 -0.18 -4.19
CA SER A 138 -24.40 0.30 -2.91
C SER A 138 -22.93 0.70 -3.05
N GLY A 139 -22.58 1.90 -2.62
CA GLY A 139 -21.19 2.38 -2.62
C GLY A 139 -20.27 1.52 -1.74
N ASN A 140 -20.74 1.12 -0.56
CA ASN A 140 -19.99 0.24 0.33
C ASN A 140 -19.70 -1.13 -0.32
N PHE A 141 -20.71 -1.69 -0.99
CA PHE A 141 -20.56 -2.95 -1.73
C PHE A 141 -19.60 -2.81 -2.91
N LEU A 142 -19.66 -1.70 -3.66
CA LEU A 142 -18.73 -1.41 -4.75
C LEU A 142 -17.27 -1.29 -4.27
N ASN A 143 -17.03 -0.74 -3.07
CA ASN A 143 -15.68 -0.70 -2.49
C ASN A 143 -15.16 -2.11 -2.20
N TRP A 144 -15.97 -2.97 -1.56
CA TRP A 144 -15.59 -4.36 -1.28
C TRP A 144 -15.27 -5.15 -2.55
N VAL A 145 -16.08 -4.97 -3.59
CA VAL A 145 -16.01 -5.79 -4.80
C VAL A 145 -14.93 -5.34 -5.79
N THR A 146 -14.56 -4.05 -5.80
CA THR A 146 -13.69 -3.50 -6.86
C THR A 146 -12.31 -3.02 -6.41
N MET A 147 -12.09 -2.70 -5.13
CA MET A 147 -10.87 -1.98 -4.73
C MET A 147 -9.62 -2.88 -4.71
N THR A 148 -8.52 -2.34 -5.23
CA THR A 148 -7.18 -2.92 -5.06
C THR A 148 -6.42 -2.21 -3.95
N ARG A 149 -5.35 -2.82 -3.44
CA ARG A 149 -4.49 -2.18 -2.44
C ARG A 149 -3.90 -0.86 -2.96
N MET A 150 -3.53 -0.80 -4.25
CA MET A 150 -3.00 0.41 -4.87
C MET A 150 -4.04 1.54 -4.86
N ASP A 151 -5.31 1.25 -5.12
CA ASP A 151 -6.37 2.27 -5.09
C ASP A 151 -6.51 2.88 -3.69
N ILE A 152 -6.43 2.06 -2.65
CA ILE A 152 -6.45 2.50 -1.25
C ILE A 152 -5.25 3.39 -0.94
N VAL A 153 -4.04 2.96 -1.33
CA VAL A 153 -2.81 3.75 -1.14
C VAL A 153 -2.91 5.10 -1.85
N ARG A 154 -3.37 5.12 -3.10
CA ARG A 154 -3.56 6.36 -3.88
C ARG A 154 -4.61 7.28 -3.26
N LYS A 155 -5.72 6.73 -2.75
CA LYS A 155 -6.74 7.52 -2.05
C LYS A 155 -6.18 8.14 -0.78
N ILE A 156 -5.50 7.37 0.06
CA ILE A 156 -4.89 7.85 1.31
C ILE A 156 -3.84 8.94 1.03
N LEU A 157 -2.94 8.69 0.07
CA LEU A 157 -1.84 9.59 -0.18
C LEU A 157 -2.29 10.86 -0.90
N TYR A 158 -3.09 10.75 -1.96
CA TYR A 158 -3.41 11.91 -2.80
C TYR A 158 -4.87 12.00 -3.30
N GLY A 159 -5.82 11.31 -2.68
CA GLY A 159 -7.23 11.39 -3.07
C GLY A 159 -7.60 10.52 -4.29
N GLY A 160 -6.69 9.67 -4.77
CA GLY A 160 -6.97 8.66 -5.79
C GLY A 160 -6.47 9.01 -7.19
N GLN A 161 -6.43 8.00 -8.07
CA GLN A 161 -6.05 8.19 -9.47
C GLN A 161 -7.19 8.88 -10.23
N ARG A 162 -6.91 10.05 -10.81
CA ARG A 162 -7.90 10.84 -11.56
C ARG A 162 -7.78 10.56 -13.06
N SER A 163 -8.80 9.96 -13.68
CA SER A 163 -8.88 9.84 -15.16
C SER A 163 -9.38 11.12 -15.81
N THR A 164 -10.09 11.95 -15.05
CA THR A 164 -10.56 13.27 -15.47
C THR A 164 -10.41 14.22 -14.29
N ASP A 165 -9.77 15.35 -14.53
CA ASP A 165 -9.49 16.35 -13.50
C ASP A 165 -9.54 17.76 -14.09
N THR A 166 -10.74 18.31 -14.25
CA THR A 166 -10.99 19.69 -14.65
C THR A 166 -11.39 20.51 -13.43
N PRO A 167 -11.36 21.85 -13.42
CA PRO A 167 -11.73 22.63 -12.24
C PRO A 167 -13.09 22.25 -11.64
N THR A 168 -14.05 21.82 -12.46
CA THR A 168 -15.44 21.52 -12.05
C THR A 168 -15.77 20.04 -11.93
N GLN A 169 -14.90 19.13 -12.38
CA GLN A 169 -15.19 17.69 -12.40
C GLN A 169 -13.95 16.87 -12.07
N THR A 170 -14.12 15.89 -11.17
CA THR A 170 -13.13 14.88 -10.87
C THR A 170 -13.73 13.49 -10.99
N THR A 171 -13.09 12.64 -11.79
CA THR A 171 -13.45 11.24 -11.93
C THR A 171 -12.27 10.38 -11.50
N LEU A 172 -12.48 9.54 -10.47
CA LEU A 172 -11.50 8.56 -10.05
C LEU A 172 -11.60 7.30 -10.91
N GLU A 173 -10.48 6.67 -11.20
CA GLU A 173 -10.39 5.44 -11.99
C GLU A 173 -9.60 4.37 -11.22
N ARG A 174 -10.17 3.17 -11.12
CA ARG A 174 -9.50 2.00 -10.54
C ARG A 174 -8.19 1.69 -11.27
N THR A 175 -7.20 1.19 -10.56
CA THR A 175 -5.95 0.74 -11.18
C THR A 175 -6.19 -0.28 -12.29
N PHE A 176 -5.33 -0.25 -13.31
CA PHE A 176 -5.27 -1.28 -14.34
C PHE A 176 -4.90 -2.65 -13.73
N LEU A 177 -5.59 -3.71 -14.15
CA LEU A 177 -5.28 -5.10 -13.77
C LEU A 177 -5.16 -5.98 -15.02
N PRO A 178 -3.98 -6.52 -15.37
CA PRO A 178 -3.90 -7.41 -16.52
C PRO A 178 -4.75 -8.67 -16.32
N GLY A 179 -5.01 -9.41 -17.40
CA GLY A 179 -5.75 -10.67 -17.38
C GLY A 179 -4.98 -11.84 -16.76
N ASP A 180 -4.12 -11.57 -15.78
CA ASP A 180 -3.28 -12.53 -15.07
C ASP A 180 -3.75 -12.69 -13.62
N ALA A 181 -2.95 -13.33 -12.76
CA ALA A 181 -3.29 -13.59 -11.35
C ALA A 181 -3.58 -12.34 -10.49
N HIS A 182 -3.42 -11.11 -10.99
CA HIS A 182 -3.83 -9.88 -10.31
C HIS A 182 -5.30 -9.51 -10.59
N ALA A 183 -5.89 -10.00 -11.68
CA ALA A 183 -7.34 -9.99 -11.83
C ALA A 183 -7.96 -10.91 -10.76
N PHE A 184 -9.10 -10.50 -10.22
CA PHE A 184 -9.71 -11.21 -9.10
C PHE A 184 -11.23 -11.27 -9.19
N ALA A 185 -11.77 -12.40 -8.75
CA ALA A 185 -13.20 -12.62 -8.63
C ALA A 185 -13.69 -12.39 -7.19
N LYS A 186 -14.98 -12.07 -7.08
CA LYS A 186 -15.74 -11.97 -5.83
C LYS A 186 -17.09 -12.65 -6.05
N TYR A 187 -17.56 -13.39 -5.06
CA TYR A 187 -18.85 -14.08 -5.09
C TYR A 187 -19.71 -13.67 -3.89
N TYR A 188 -21.00 -13.51 -4.13
CA TYR A 188 -21.96 -13.16 -3.09
C TYR A 188 -23.30 -13.87 -3.31
N ASN A 189 -23.85 -14.47 -2.25
CA ASN A 189 -25.15 -15.16 -2.26
C ASN A 189 -26.10 -14.66 -1.16
N GLY A 190 -25.85 -13.47 -0.60
CA GLY A 190 -26.66 -12.94 0.50
C GLY A 190 -28.10 -12.62 0.09
N PRO A 191 -29.09 -12.77 1.00
CA PRO A 191 -30.51 -12.51 0.73
C PRO A 191 -30.82 -11.04 0.39
N ASP A 192 -29.92 -10.13 0.76
CA ASP A 192 -29.99 -8.69 0.61
C ASP A 192 -29.32 -8.17 -0.68
N ILE A 193 -28.92 -9.07 -1.59
CA ILE A 193 -28.30 -8.71 -2.87
C ILE A 193 -29.08 -7.68 -3.70
N ALA A 194 -30.43 -7.77 -3.67
CA ALA A 194 -31.33 -6.85 -4.36
C ALA A 194 -31.33 -5.42 -3.75
N LYS A 195 -30.70 -5.25 -2.57
CA LYS A 195 -30.48 -3.95 -1.93
C LYS A 195 -29.07 -3.42 -2.15
N LEU A 196 -28.17 -4.24 -2.69
CA LEU A 196 -26.74 -3.91 -2.87
C LEU A 196 -26.38 -3.70 -4.34
N THR A 197 -27.15 -4.28 -5.25
CA THR A 197 -26.92 -4.30 -6.69
C THR A 197 -28.22 -3.98 -7.43
N PRO A 198 -28.17 -3.54 -8.71
CA PRO A 198 -29.36 -3.30 -9.51
C PRO A 198 -30.08 -4.59 -9.95
N PHE A 199 -29.67 -5.75 -9.46
CA PHE A 199 -30.16 -7.06 -9.90
C PHE A 199 -31.01 -7.71 -8.81
N ASP A 200 -32.30 -7.88 -9.07
CA ASP A 200 -33.30 -8.37 -8.12
C ASP A 200 -33.87 -9.76 -8.46
N THR A 201 -33.54 -10.30 -9.64
CA THR A 201 -34.01 -11.61 -10.11
C THR A 201 -33.00 -12.75 -9.90
N LEU A 202 -32.08 -12.59 -8.95
CA LEU A 202 -31.01 -13.56 -8.73
C LEU A 202 -31.49 -14.71 -7.84
N ARG A 203 -31.11 -15.93 -8.21
CA ARG A 203 -31.36 -17.12 -7.39
C ARG A 203 -30.43 -17.04 -6.17
N THR A 204 -30.97 -17.19 -4.98
CA THR A 204 -30.20 -17.30 -3.73
C THR A 204 -30.83 -18.39 -2.88
N ASP A 205 -30.09 -18.93 -1.92
CA ASP A 205 -30.53 -20.02 -1.01
C ASP A 205 -31.73 -19.64 -0.10
N THR A 206 -32.25 -18.41 -0.23
CA THR A 206 -33.39 -17.91 0.56
C THR A 206 -34.59 -17.45 -0.27
N LEU A 207 -34.48 -17.42 -1.61
CA LEU A 207 -35.53 -16.94 -2.51
C LEU A 207 -35.97 -18.04 -3.49
N ASN A 208 -37.24 -17.99 -3.94
CA ASN A 208 -37.91 -19.02 -4.75
C ASN A 208 -37.24 -19.19 -6.13
N GLY A 209 -36.19 -20.02 -6.14
CA GLY A 209 -35.20 -20.18 -7.19
C GLY A 209 -33.95 -20.88 -6.68
N GLY A 210 -33.53 -20.67 -5.43
CA GLY A 210 -32.56 -21.52 -4.74
C GLY A 210 -33.21 -22.77 -4.13
N ASN A 211 -32.40 -23.74 -3.74
CA ASN A 211 -32.89 -25.04 -3.25
C ASN A 211 -33.17 -25.09 -1.72
N ASN A 212 -33.06 -23.96 -1.01
CA ASN A 212 -33.28 -23.80 0.44
C ASN A 212 -32.60 -24.89 1.27
N ASN A 213 -31.43 -25.36 0.85
CA ASN A 213 -30.73 -26.46 1.49
C ASN A 213 -29.57 -25.99 2.39
N GLY A 214 -29.31 -24.67 2.47
CA GLY A 214 -28.20 -24.13 3.25
C GLY A 214 -26.84 -24.18 2.54
N THR A 215 -26.81 -24.54 1.25
CA THR A 215 -25.59 -24.80 0.46
C THR A 215 -25.60 -23.98 -0.83
N ASP A 216 -24.69 -23.01 -0.92
CA ASP A 216 -24.46 -22.24 -2.14
C ASP A 216 -24.11 -23.17 -3.31
N ASP A 217 -24.92 -23.21 -4.36
CA ASP A 217 -24.69 -24.03 -5.55
C ASP A 217 -24.21 -23.23 -6.78
N SER A 218 -23.92 -23.94 -7.89
CA SER A 218 -23.35 -23.32 -9.09
C SER A 218 -24.29 -22.34 -9.78
N ASP A 219 -25.60 -22.43 -9.53
CA ASP A 219 -26.66 -21.64 -10.19
C ASP A 219 -27.10 -20.43 -9.35
N GLU A 220 -26.58 -20.29 -8.13
CA GLU A 220 -26.98 -19.31 -7.13
C GLU A 220 -25.98 -18.16 -6.97
N GLY A 221 -26.49 -16.99 -6.63
CA GLY A 221 -25.73 -15.79 -6.30
C GLY A 221 -25.30 -14.96 -7.51
N ILE A 222 -24.29 -14.14 -7.27
CA ILE A 222 -23.66 -13.26 -8.25
C ILE A 222 -22.15 -13.37 -8.15
N SER A 223 -21.50 -13.34 -9.29
CA SER A 223 -20.05 -13.27 -9.39
C SER A 223 -19.60 -12.02 -10.13
N PHE A 224 -18.52 -11.46 -9.61
CA PHE A 224 -17.87 -10.29 -10.15
C PHE A 224 -16.46 -10.66 -10.53
N CYS A 225 -15.93 -10.10 -11.60
CA CYS A 225 -14.49 -10.07 -11.79
C CYS A 225 -13.96 -8.70 -12.22
N ASN A 226 -12.82 -8.32 -11.63
CA ASN A 226 -12.06 -7.13 -11.95
C ASN A 226 -10.90 -7.44 -12.89
N ILE A 227 -10.89 -6.83 -14.07
CA ILE A 227 -9.88 -7.05 -15.12
C ILE A 227 -9.75 -5.80 -16.02
N SER A 228 -8.60 -5.59 -16.64
CA SER A 228 -8.41 -4.71 -17.79
C SER A 228 -8.17 -5.59 -19.03
N HIS A 229 -9.26 -5.92 -19.73
CA HIS A 229 -9.26 -6.87 -20.84
C HIS A 229 -8.73 -6.24 -22.13
N ALA A 230 -7.78 -6.91 -22.78
CA ALA A 230 -7.31 -6.63 -24.13
C ALA A 230 -7.09 -7.94 -24.89
N THR A 231 -7.09 -7.88 -26.21
CA THR A 231 -6.91 -9.06 -27.08
C THR A 231 -5.49 -9.22 -27.61
N SER A 232 -4.66 -8.18 -27.53
CA SER A 232 -3.27 -8.16 -27.99
C SER A 232 -2.46 -7.07 -27.28
N GLY A 233 -1.15 -7.07 -27.52
CA GLY A 233 -0.21 -6.16 -26.88
C GLY A 233 0.15 -6.57 -25.46
N ASN A 234 0.75 -5.63 -24.71
CA ASN A 234 1.32 -5.89 -23.38
C ASN A 234 0.72 -4.98 -22.31
N SER A 235 0.71 -5.43 -21.06
CA SER A 235 0.13 -4.71 -19.92
C SER A 235 0.68 -3.29 -19.76
N GLN A 236 1.97 -3.08 -20.03
CA GLN A 236 2.65 -1.80 -19.86
C GLN A 236 2.39 -0.78 -20.98
N THR A 237 1.75 -1.16 -22.07
CA THR A 237 1.37 -0.25 -23.17
C THR A 237 -0.13 -0.24 -23.44
N SER A 238 -0.86 -1.20 -22.89
CA SER A 238 -2.31 -1.29 -23.03
C SER A 238 -3.03 -0.05 -22.50
N THR A 239 -4.05 0.36 -23.26
CA THR A 239 -5.03 1.40 -22.92
C THR A 239 -6.37 0.81 -22.50
N ALA A 240 -6.43 -0.51 -22.25
CA ALA A 240 -7.64 -1.17 -21.77
C ALA A 240 -8.12 -0.54 -20.47
N LEU A 241 -9.43 -0.34 -20.39
CA LEU A 241 -10.07 0.27 -19.23
C LEU A 241 -10.15 -0.74 -18.07
N PRO A 242 -10.16 -0.29 -16.81
CA PRO A 242 -10.42 -1.14 -15.66
C PRO A 242 -11.91 -1.52 -15.62
N LEU A 243 -12.21 -2.78 -15.90
CA LEU A 243 -13.56 -3.32 -15.98
C LEU A 243 -13.95 -4.03 -14.68
N LEU A 244 -15.25 -3.99 -14.39
CA LEU A 244 -16.00 -4.87 -13.51
C LEU A 244 -16.95 -5.67 -14.39
N ARG A 245 -16.70 -6.97 -14.47
CA ARG A 245 -17.56 -7.95 -15.15
C ARG A 245 -18.51 -8.54 -14.14
N VAL A 246 -19.75 -8.78 -14.54
CA VAL A 246 -20.80 -9.25 -13.63
C VAL A 246 -21.55 -10.40 -14.28
N ALA A 247 -21.58 -11.55 -13.61
CA ALA A 247 -22.29 -12.74 -14.03
C ALA A 247 -23.25 -13.18 -12.92
N LYS A 248 -24.45 -13.64 -13.30
CA LYS A 248 -25.32 -14.37 -12.38
C LYS A 248 -24.73 -15.75 -12.12
N ALA A 249 -25.06 -16.35 -10.99
CA ALA A 249 -24.59 -17.67 -10.55
C ALA A 249 -23.16 -17.67 -9.97
N ASN A 250 -22.70 -18.82 -9.49
CA ASN A 250 -21.45 -18.95 -8.74
C ASN A 250 -20.26 -19.24 -9.65
N TYR A 251 -19.49 -18.19 -9.92
CA TYR A 251 -18.19 -18.21 -10.57
C TYR A 251 -17.12 -17.65 -9.61
N ALA A 252 -17.11 -18.09 -8.34
CA ALA A 252 -16.10 -17.67 -7.36
C ALA A 252 -14.65 -17.94 -7.81
N LEU A 253 -14.46 -18.87 -8.74
CA LEU A 253 -13.17 -19.28 -9.32
C LEU A 253 -12.95 -18.73 -10.74
N TRP A 254 -13.67 -17.68 -11.16
CA TRP A 254 -13.51 -17.07 -12.48
C TRP A 254 -12.09 -16.54 -12.77
N ASN A 255 -11.30 -16.32 -11.71
CA ASN A 255 -9.90 -15.93 -11.78
C ASN A 255 -8.94 -17.08 -11.38
N ALA A 256 -9.33 -18.33 -11.58
CA ALA A 256 -8.54 -19.52 -11.24
C ALA A 256 -8.13 -20.33 -12.50
N ASN A 257 -7.75 -19.65 -13.57
CA ASN A 257 -7.16 -20.29 -14.74
C ASN A 257 -5.62 -20.24 -14.69
N GLU A 258 -4.93 -21.08 -15.46
CA GLU A 258 -3.46 -21.04 -15.54
C GLU A 258 -2.93 -19.78 -16.26
N ARG A 259 -3.61 -19.33 -17.32
CA ARG A 259 -3.08 -18.30 -18.24
C ARG A 259 -3.89 -17.02 -18.26
N ARG A 260 -5.22 -17.13 -18.31
CA ARG A 260 -6.11 -15.99 -18.55
C ARG A 260 -7.21 -15.98 -17.52
N GLN A 261 -7.25 -14.94 -16.71
CA GLN A 261 -8.28 -14.78 -15.70
C GLN A 261 -9.49 -14.06 -16.27
N CYS A 262 -10.66 -14.39 -15.75
CA CYS A 262 -11.88 -13.61 -15.90
C CYS A 262 -12.37 -13.41 -17.33
N THR A 263 -12.21 -14.45 -18.14
CA THR A 263 -12.62 -14.47 -19.54
C THR A 263 -14.07 -14.91 -19.67
N TRP A 264 -14.76 -14.39 -20.69
CA TRP A 264 -16.04 -14.96 -21.12
C TRP A 264 -15.77 -16.14 -22.07
N GLN A 265 -16.70 -17.11 -22.13
CA GLN A 265 -16.54 -18.28 -23.01
C GLN A 265 -16.31 -17.93 -24.49
N ASP A 266 -16.86 -16.82 -24.95
CA ASP A 266 -16.75 -16.36 -26.33
C ASP A 266 -15.46 -15.59 -26.64
N GLU A 267 -14.62 -15.31 -25.63
CA GLU A 267 -13.34 -14.63 -25.82
C GLU A 267 -12.22 -15.61 -26.12
N PHE A 268 -12.11 -16.68 -25.32
CA PHE A 268 -11.01 -17.64 -25.40
C PHE A 268 -11.45 -19.11 -25.30
N GLY A 269 -12.74 -19.39 -25.50
CA GLY A 269 -13.33 -20.71 -25.26
C GLY A 269 -13.71 -20.89 -23.79
N ASN A 270 -14.32 -22.04 -23.48
CA ASN A 270 -14.69 -22.40 -22.12
C ASN A 270 -13.47 -22.96 -21.37
N ASN A 271 -12.75 -22.08 -20.66
CA ASN A 271 -11.61 -22.50 -19.85
C ASN A 271 -12.08 -23.14 -18.54
N SER A 272 -11.42 -24.22 -18.13
CA SER A 272 -11.73 -24.94 -16.90
C SER A 272 -10.87 -24.43 -15.73
N ASP A 273 -11.47 -24.26 -14.55
CA ASP A 273 -10.77 -24.02 -13.28
C ASP A 273 -10.22 -25.30 -12.63
N SER A 274 -10.57 -26.48 -13.18
CA SER A 274 -10.22 -27.81 -12.67
C SER A 274 -10.68 -28.09 -11.23
N ASN A 275 -11.63 -27.32 -10.72
CA ASN A 275 -12.19 -27.48 -9.38
C ASN A 275 -13.07 -28.74 -9.30
N VAL A 276 -12.83 -29.53 -8.25
CA VAL A 276 -13.70 -30.65 -7.88
C VAL A 276 -14.50 -30.22 -6.65
N SER A 277 -15.72 -29.72 -6.87
CA SER A 277 -16.53 -29.06 -5.83
C SER A 277 -16.78 -29.92 -4.58
N VAL A 278 -16.92 -31.23 -4.75
CA VAL A 278 -17.10 -32.18 -3.64
C VAL A 278 -15.85 -32.35 -2.77
N GLU A 279 -14.66 -32.06 -3.32
CA GLU A 279 -13.38 -32.11 -2.59
C GLU A 279 -13.03 -30.74 -1.99
N SER A 280 -13.25 -29.66 -2.75
CA SER A 280 -12.91 -28.30 -2.31
C SER A 280 -13.95 -27.69 -1.37
N GLY A 281 -15.20 -28.15 -1.44
CA GLY A 281 -16.35 -27.48 -0.81
C GLY A 281 -16.74 -26.17 -1.50
N ILE A 282 -16.15 -25.87 -2.67
CA ILE A 282 -16.45 -24.68 -3.48
C ILE A 282 -17.32 -25.13 -4.65
N TYR A 283 -18.61 -24.85 -4.62
CA TYR A 283 -19.57 -25.24 -5.66
C TYR A 283 -19.66 -24.23 -6.80
N ALA A 284 -18.52 -23.69 -7.23
CA ALA A 284 -18.44 -22.80 -8.38
C ALA A 284 -18.58 -23.60 -9.70
N SER A 285 -19.14 -22.95 -10.72
CA SER A 285 -19.09 -23.43 -12.09
C SER A 285 -17.64 -23.60 -12.53
N ALA A 286 -17.31 -24.79 -13.05
CA ALA A 286 -15.96 -25.12 -13.47
C ALA A 286 -15.49 -24.37 -14.73
N GLY A 287 -16.44 -23.90 -15.55
CA GLY A 287 -16.17 -23.20 -16.79
C GLY A 287 -16.31 -21.68 -16.67
N ASP A 288 -15.67 -20.95 -17.58
CA ASP A 288 -15.92 -19.53 -17.79
C ASP A 288 -17.43 -19.25 -17.97
N PRO A 289 -17.97 -18.09 -17.56
CA PRO A 289 -19.36 -17.77 -17.80
C PRO A 289 -19.65 -17.55 -19.30
N ALA A 290 -20.80 -18.03 -19.76
CA ALA A 290 -21.32 -17.68 -21.08
C ALA A 290 -21.98 -16.29 -21.06
N ASP A 291 -22.09 -15.63 -22.22
CA ASP A 291 -22.72 -14.30 -22.32
C ASP A 291 -24.19 -14.29 -21.85
N THR A 292 -24.88 -15.43 -21.88
CA THR A 292 -26.24 -15.60 -21.34
C THR A 292 -26.33 -15.49 -19.82
N PHE A 293 -25.20 -15.61 -19.13
CA PHE A 293 -25.06 -15.40 -17.69
C PHE A 293 -24.58 -13.99 -17.34
N ALA A 294 -24.19 -13.19 -18.33
CA ALA A 294 -23.78 -11.80 -18.09
C ALA A 294 -24.95 -10.96 -17.57
N LEU A 295 -24.73 -10.30 -16.44
CA LEU A 295 -25.61 -9.28 -15.90
C LEU A 295 -25.23 -7.94 -16.52
N LYS A 296 -25.92 -7.63 -17.62
CA LYS A 296 -25.60 -6.53 -18.50
C LYS A 296 -26.05 -5.20 -17.90
N THR A 297 -25.29 -4.17 -18.24
CA THR A 297 -25.64 -2.76 -18.10
C THR A 297 -26.95 -2.44 -18.87
N PRO A 298 -27.65 -1.33 -18.58
CA PRO A 298 -28.92 -0.98 -19.24
C PRO A 298 -28.89 -0.94 -20.78
N SER A 299 -27.75 -0.61 -21.37
CA SER A 299 -27.50 -0.60 -22.83
C SER A 299 -27.07 -1.95 -23.41
N GLY A 300 -26.89 -2.98 -22.57
CA GLY A 300 -26.54 -4.33 -22.99
C GLY A 300 -25.05 -4.67 -22.98
N SER A 301 -24.16 -3.79 -22.49
CA SER A 301 -22.75 -4.15 -22.24
C SER A 301 -22.62 -5.09 -21.05
N ARG A 302 -21.77 -6.12 -21.15
CA ARG A 302 -21.41 -7.03 -20.06
C ARG A 302 -20.29 -6.51 -19.14
N ASP A 303 -19.68 -5.40 -19.53
CA ASP A 303 -18.55 -4.78 -18.84
C ASP A 303 -18.92 -3.39 -18.31
N HIS A 304 -18.58 -3.13 -17.04
CA HIS A 304 -18.71 -1.83 -16.38
C HIS A 304 -17.32 -1.23 -16.17
N VAL A 305 -17.05 -0.01 -16.65
CA VAL A 305 -15.78 0.66 -16.36
C VAL A 305 -15.82 1.18 -14.92
N VAL A 306 -14.81 0.82 -14.12
CA VAL A 306 -14.72 1.24 -12.72
C VAL A 306 -14.14 2.65 -12.64
N ARG A 307 -15.03 3.61 -12.87
CA ARG A 307 -14.80 5.04 -12.69
C ARG A 307 -15.92 5.63 -11.85
N VAL A 308 -15.61 6.60 -11.00
CA VAL A 308 -16.62 7.25 -10.16
C VAL A 308 -16.41 8.76 -10.15
N GLU A 309 -17.50 9.50 -10.34
CA GLU A 309 -17.50 10.94 -10.10
C GLU A 309 -17.55 11.23 -8.60
N VAL A 310 -16.62 12.05 -8.12
CA VAL A 310 -16.43 12.35 -6.69
C VAL A 310 -16.44 13.85 -6.44
N CYS A 311 -16.75 14.26 -5.20
CA CYS A 311 -16.81 15.65 -4.77
C CYS A 311 -17.74 16.55 -5.61
N ALA A 312 -18.70 15.96 -6.34
CA ALA A 312 -19.69 16.71 -7.09
C ALA A 312 -20.67 17.40 -6.12
N ALA A 313 -20.82 18.72 -6.27
CA ALA A 313 -21.65 19.54 -5.36
C ALA A 313 -23.11 19.05 -5.24
N THR A 314 -23.63 18.39 -6.28
CA THR A 314 -24.99 17.84 -6.29
C THR A 314 -25.21 16.69 -5.31
N TYR A 315 -24.14 15.96 -4.94
CA TYR A 315 -24.23 14.75 -4.12
C TYR A 315 -23.20 14.68 -2.99
N PHE A 316 -22.56 15.81 -2.68
CA PHE A 316 -21.66 15.96 -1.56
C PHE A 316 -22.42 15.92 -0.22
N ASP A 317 -21.82 15.34 0.83
CA ASP A 317 -22.31 15.43 2.21
C ASP A 317 -21.21 15.99 3.11
N GLU A 318 -21.37 17.25 3.56
CA GLU A 318 -20.38 17.89 4.43
C GLU A 318 -20.32 17.26 5.84
N ASN A 319 -21.42 16.67 6.30
CA ASN A 319 -21.46 16.05 7.62
C ASN A 319 -20.79 14.68 7.63
N ARG A 320 -20.46 14.16 6.44
CA ARG A 320 -20.05 12.77 6.21
C ARG A 320 -19.05 12.67 5.08
N ASP A 321 -18.08 13.57 5.04
CA ASP A 321 -17.14 13.65 3.93
C ASP A 321 -16.09 12.52 3.95
N LEU A 322 -16.52 11.28 3.68
CA LEU A 322 -15.66 10.09 3.56
C LEU A 322 -14.85 10.08 2.25
N GLU A 323 -15.10 11.03 1.36
CA GLU A 323 -14.31 11.30 0.15
C GLU A 323 -13.16 12.28 0.42
N ASN A 324 -13.11 12.91 1.60
CA ASN A 324 -12.14 13.94 2.00
C ASN A 324 -12.03 15.08 0.98
N CYS A 325 -13.18 15.64 0.60
CA CYS A 325 -13.33 16.68 -0.39
C CYS A 325 -13.01 18.08 0.15
N THR A 326 -11.92 18.66 -0.31
CA THR A 326 -11.51 20.02 0.05
C THR A 326 -12.03 21.06 -0.95
N GLU A 327 -12.44 22.23 -0.45
CA GLU A 327 -12.94 23.34 -1.27
C GLU A 327 -11.82 24.10 -1.98
N TYR A 328 -12.05 24.39 -3.26
CA TYR A 328 -11.24 25.23 -4.13
C TYR A 328 -12.14 26.20 -4.87
N GLY A 329 -12.44 27.34 -4.23
CA GLY A 329 -13.41 28.31 -4.74
C GLY A 329 -14.82 27.69 -4.78
N PRO A 330 -15.53 27.66 -5.93
CA PRO A 330 -16.86 27.06 -6.03
C PRO A 330 -16.84 25.54 -6.20
N ASN A 331 -15.66 24.93 -6.40
CA ASN A 331 -15.51 23.50 -6.69
C ASN A 331 -14.85 22.78 -5.52
N ARG A 332 -14.93 21.45 -5.51
CA ARG A 332 -14.31 20.58 -4.50
C ARG A 332 -13.45 19.50 -5.14
N LYS A 333 -12.44 19.04 -4.42
CA LYS A 333 -11.49 18.02 -4.88
C LYS A 333 -11.19 16.99 -3.81
N PRO A 334 -11.08 15.69 -4.18
CA PRO A 334 -10.67 14.67 -3.22
C PRO A 334 -9.19 14.88 -2.89
N GLU A 335 -8.87 14.94 -1.60
CA GLU A 335 -7.50 15.10 -1.11
C GLU A 335 -7.04 13.91 -0.30
N GLY A 336 -5.72 13.69 -0.28
CA GLY A 336 -5.07 12.77 0.64
C GLY A 336 -4.10 13.50 1.56
N LEU A 337 -3.37 12.73 2.36
CA LEU A 337 -2.45 13.24 3.38
C LEU A 337 -1.34 14.12 2.77
N LEU A 338 -0.94 13.85 1.53
CA LEU A 338 0.07 14.65 0.83
C LEU A 338 -0.41 16.08 0.61
N GLN A 339 -1.67 16.28 0.18
CA GLN A 339 -2.21 17.63 0.02
C GLN A 339 -2.39 18.30 1.38
N THR A 340 -3.03 17.61 2.32
CA THR A 340 -3.35 18.13 3.66
C THR A 340 -2.12 18.67 4.38
N TYR A 341 -0.97 17.97 4.31
CA TYR A 341 0.25 18.40 4.97
C TYR A 341 1.25 19.12 4.03
N GLY A 342 1.14 18.95 2.71
CA GLY A 342 2.12 19.46 1.75
C GLY A 342 1.80 20.84 1.17
N LEU A 343 0.52 21.20 0.98
CA LEU A 343 0.13 22.46 0.32
C LEU A 343 0.19 23.68 1.25
N GLY A 344 0.16 23.46 2.57
CA GLY A 344 0.30 24.52 3.59
C GLY A 344 1.75 24.73 4.07
N GLY A 345 2.73 24.03 3.49
CA GLY A 345 4.11 24.07 3.97
C GLY A 345 4.32 23.43 5.35
N LEU A 346 3.34 22.66 5.84
CA LEU A 346 3.44 21.96 7.13
C LEU A 346 4.50 20.85 7.08
N MET A 347 4.67 20.21 5.93
CA MET A 347 5.69 19.20 5.67
C MET A 347 6.16 19.28 4.21
N GLN A 348 7.40 18.86 3.97
CA GLN A 348 7.92 18.64 2.61
C GLN A 348 8.05 17.15 2.35
N PHE A 349 7.71 16.72 1.14
CA PHE A 349 7.65 15.32 0.77
C PHE A 349 8.61 14.98 -0.36
N GLY A 350 9.30 13.85 -0.23
CA GLY A 350 10.03 13.19 -1.30
C GLY A 350 9.58 11.73 -1.43
N LEU A 351 10.02 11.06 -2.49
CA LEU A 351 9.69 9.66 -2.76
C LEU A 351 10.89 8.88 -3.27
N LEU A 352 11.15 7.75 -2.65
CA LEU A 352 11.98 6.65 -3.10
C LEU A 352 11.09 5.45 -3.39
N THR A 353 11.30 4.78 -4.51
CA THR A 353 10.58 3.54 -4.83
C THR A 353 11.53 2.42 -5.21
N GLY A 354 11.08 1.16 -5.18
CA GLY A 354 11.67 0.12 -6.02
C GLY A 354 11.67 0.49 -7.52
N SER A 355 12.31 -0.32 -8.34
CA SER A 355 12.40 -0.09 -9.79
C SER A 355 12.15 -1.38 -10.56
N TYR A 356 11.70 -1.27 -11.82
CA TYR A 356 11.53 -2.45 -12.68
C TYR A 356 12.88 -2.99 -13.13
N ARG A 357 13.82 -2.11 -13.46
CA ARG A 357 15.14 -2.50 -13.97
C ARG A 357 16.06 -3.09 -12.90
N LYS A 358 15.89 -2.67 -11.65
CA LYS A 358 16.58 -3.14 -10.46
C LYS A 358 15.54 -3.55 -9.41
N ASN A 359 14.75 -4.57 -9.74
CA ASN A 359 13.63 -5.04 -8.91
C ASN A 359 14.07 -5.83 -7.68
N LEU A 360 15.30 -6.35 -7.69
CA LEU A 360 15.88 -7.12 -6.58
C LEU A 360 16.90 -6.31 -5.78
N SER A 361 17.07 -5.02 -6.08
CA SER A 361 17.99 -4.12 -5.38
C SER A 361 17.33 -2.78 -5.02
N GLY A 362 17.89 -2.11 -4.02
CA GLY A 362 17.37 -0.90 -3.38
C GLY A 362 17.05 0.31 -4.27
N GLY A 363 16.36 1.27 -3.67
CA GLY A 363 15.43 2.17 -4.37
C GLY A 363 16.00 3.31 -5.21
N VAL A 364 15.13 3.80 -6.10
CA VAL A 364 15.34 4.93 -7.00
C VAL A 364 14.64 6.17 -6.48
N LEU A 365 15.33 7.31 -6.45
CA LEU A 365 14.73 8.60 -6.11
C LEU A 365 13.75 9.02 -7.21
N ARG A 366 12.48 9.19 -6.86
CA ARG A 366 11.37 9.55 -7.76
C ARG A 366 10.92 10.98 -7.63
N LYS A 367 11.21 11.59 -6.47
CA LYS A 367 11.07 13.02 -6.25
C LYS A 367 11.96 13.40 -5.07
N ARG A 368 12.82 14.39 -5.24
CA ARG A 368 13.51 15.02 -4.11
C ARG A 368 12.50 15.66 -3.14
N ILE A 369 12.89 15.82 -1.89
CA ILE A 369 12.05 16.47 -0.88
C ILE A 369 11.83 17.94 -1.27
N ALA A 370 10.56 18.30 -1.48
CA ALA A 370 10.14 19.65 -1.83
C ALA A 370 8.68 19.88 -1.39
N ALA A 371 8.20 21.11 -1.60
CA ALA A 371 6.77 21.39 -1.55
C ALA A 371 6.04 20.66 -2.69
N LEU A 372 4.74 20.39 -2.50
CA LEU A 372 3.89 19.66 -3.46
C LEU A 372 3.14 20.57 -4.44
N ASP A 373 3.35 21.88 -4.34
CA ASP A 373 2.77 22.87 -5.24
C ASP A 373 3.35 22.79 -6.67
N ASP A 374 4.35 21.96 -6.92
CA ASP A 374 4.86 21.64 -8.26
C ASP A 374 4.01 20.57 -8.99
N GLU A 375 3.20 19.79 -8.28
CA GLU A 375 2.31 18.75 -8.84
C GLU A 375 0.83 19.11 -8.75
N ILE A 376 0.45 20.10 -7.93
CA ILE A 376 -0.95 20.48 -7.71
C ILE A 376 -1.14 21.98 -7.97
N ASN A 377 -2.24 22.32 -8.64
CA ASN A 377 -2.69 23.69 -8.79
C ASN A 377 -3.40 24.15 -7.51
N THR A 378 -2.79 25.07 -6.77
CA THR A 378 -3.33 25.54 -5.48
C THR A 378 -4.62 26.37 -5.60
N THR A 379 -4.97 26.83 -6.81
CA THR A 379 -6.18 27.61 -7.07
C THR A 379 -7.43 26.75 -7.24
N ASP A 380 -7.32 25.59 -7.89
CA ASP A 380 -8.45 24.74 -8.27
C ASP A 380 -8.31 23.26 -7.87
N GLY A 381 -7.20 22.91 -7.21
CA GLY A 381 -6.90 21.58 -6.70
C GLY A 381 -6.67 20.51 -7.78
N THR A 382 -6.57 20.91 -9.06
CA THR A 382 -6.27 19.98 -10.16
C THR A 382 -4.80 19.55 -10.15
N PHE A 383 -4.51 18.35 -10.63
CA PHE A 383 -3.14 17.90 -10.83
C PHE A 383 -2.50 18.57 -12.05
N LYS A 384 -1.27 19.03 -11.88
CA LYS A 384 -0.48 19.62 -12.96
C LYS A 384 -0.04 18.53 -13.93
N THR A 385 -0.14 18.82 -15.23
CA THR A 385 0.44 17.97 -16.26
C THR A 385 1.95 18.17 -16.26
N LEU A 386 2.68 17.19 -15.73
CA LEU A 386 4.14 17.18 -15.74
C LEU A 386 4.68 16.58 -17.04
N SER A 387 5.82 17.09 -17.52
CA SER A 387 6.53 16.48 -18.65
C SER A 387 6.99 15.05 -18.30
N THR A 388 7.23 14.19 -19.29
CA THR A 388 7.67 12.80 -19.05
C THR A 388 9.02 12.71 -18.32
N SER A 389 9.89 13.70 -18.47
CA SER A 389 11.19 13.80 -17.80
C SER A 389 11.15 14.51 -16.44
N THR A 390 9.99 15.04 -16.01
CA THR A 390 9.83 15.65 -14.69
C THR A 390 9.51 14.58 -13.64
N PRO A 391 10.32 14.42 -12.58
CA PRO A 391 10.00 13.53 -11.46
C PRO A 391 8.84 14.08 -10.62
N GLY A 392 8.13 13.21 -9.90
CA GLY A 392 6.95 13.57 -9.12
C GLY A 392 6.36 12.38 -8.37
N ILE A 393 5.81 12.64 -7.19
CA ILE A 393 5.17 11.63 -6.33
C ILE A 393 3.90 11.11 -6.99
N ILE A 394 2.95 12.01 -7.28
CA ILE A 394 1.62 11.64 -7.80
C ILE A 394 1.78 11.02 -9.19
N LYS A 395 2.64 11.62 -10.03
CA LYS A 395 2.95 11.08 -11.35
C LYS A 395 3.50 9.65 -11.28
N THR A 396 4.45 9.40 -10.39
CA THR A 396 5.06 8.08 -10.23
C THR A 396 4.03 7.05 -9.77
N LEU A 397 3.25 7.37 -8.73
CA LEU A 397 2.23 6.46 -8.20
C LEU A 397 1.10 6.20 -9.20
N ASN A 398 0.75 7.15 -10.07
CA ASN A 398 -0.20 6.92 -11.17
C ASN A 398 0.37 6.02 -12.29
N ALA A 399 1.68 6.11 -12.56
CA ALA A 399 2.31 5.38 -13.66
C ALA A 399 2.55 3.89 -13.36
N MET A 400 2.83 3.54 -12.10
CA MET A 400 3.11 2.15 -11.70
C MET A 400 1.96 1.20 -12.05
N ARG A 401 2.32 0.07 -12.68
CA ARG A 401 1.41 -1.05 -13.00
C ARG A 401 2.19 -2.34 -13.22
N ILE A 402 1.50 -3.48 -13.25
CA ILE A 402 2.11 -4.76 -13.64
C ILE A 402 2.72 -4.66 -15.05
N TRP A 403 3.97 -5.10 -15.20
CA TRP A 403 4.76 -5.01 -16.43
C TRP A 403 4.96 -6.38 -17.10
N GLY A 404 4.85 -6.42 -18.43
CA GLY A 404 5.29 -7.55 -19.24
C GLY A 404 4.34 -8.73 -19.37
N TYR A 405 3.06 -8.59 -19.00
CA TYR A 405 2.03 -9.57 -19.35
C TYR A 405 1.56 -9.36 -20.79
N GLY A 406 1.70 -10.39 -21.63
CA GLY A 406 1.27 -10.39 -23.03
C GLY A 406 -0.12 -10.99 -23.24
N TYR A 407 -1.04 -10.21 -23.81
CA TYR A 407 -2.44 -10.62 -23.98
C TYR A 407 -2.66 -11.70 -25.05
N THR A 408 -1.77 -11.78 -26.04
CA THR A 408 -1.88 -12.75 -27.15
C THR A 408 -1.83 -14.18 -26.62
N ASN A 409 -0.78 -14.54 -25.87
CA ASN A 409 -0.62 -15.89 -25.33
C ASN A 409 -1.06 -16.03 -23.86
N GLY A 410 -1.32 -14.92 -23.15
CA GLY A 410 -1.64 -14.92 -21.73
C GLY A 410 -0.47 -15.34 -20.86
N THR A 411 0.73 -14.81 -21.14
CA THR A 411 1.97 -15.20 -20.44
C THR A 411 2.91 -14.00 -20.25
N TYR A 412 3.94 -14.20 -19.43
CA TYR A 412 5.05 -13.25 -19.26
C TYR A 412 6.28 -13.58 -20.13
N LEU A 413 6.14 -14.49 -21.10
CA LEU A 413 7.28 -14.96 -21.89
C LEU A 413 7.69 -13.96 -22.97
N LEU A 414 8.99 -13.94 -23.30
CA LEU A 414 9.60 -12.98 -24.26
C LEU A 414 8.98 -12.99 -25.66
N GLY A 415 8.31 -14.08 -26.06
CA GLY A 415 7.68 -14.23 -27.38
C GLY A 415 6.63 -13.16 -27.72
N ASP A 416 6.11 -12.46 -26.72
CA ASP A 416 5.13 -11.36 -26.88
C ASP A 416 5.68 -9.98 -26.49
N GLY A 417 6.99 -9.85 -26.22
CA GLY A 417 7.55 -8.66 -25.57
C GLY A 417 7.26 -8.59 -24.06
N GLY A 418 7.12 -9.78 -23.44
CA GLY A 418 6.89 -9.95 -22.00
C GLY A 418 8.17 -9.89 -21.14
N ASP A 419 8.01 -10.13 -19.84
CA ASP A 419 8.99 -9.93 -18.77
C ASP A 419 10.05 -11.05 -18.60
N ASP A 420 10.02 -12.08 -19.45
CA ASP A 420 10.79 -13.33 -19.27
C ASP A 420 10.56 -13.97 -17.89
N CYS A 421 9.36 -13.82 -17.34
CA CYS A 421 9.00 -14.40 -16.05
C CYS A 421 8.39 -15.78 -16.25
N ASN A 422 9.22 -16.82 -16.08
CA ASN A 422 8.85 -18.20 -16.35
C ASN A 422 7.98 -18.82 -15.23
N PHE A 423 7.34 -19.94 -15.52
CA PHE A 423 6.50 -20.66 -14.56
C PHE A 423 7.32 -21.43 -13.52
N GLN A 424 6.70 -21.75 -12.38
CA GLN A 424 7.22 -22.65 -11.33
C GLN A 424 8.59 -22.23 -10.76
N LEU A 425 8.88 -20.94 -10.79
CA LEU A 425 10.05 -20.39 -10.14
C LEU A 425 9.86 -20.45 -8.61
N THR A 426 10.95 -20.61 -7.86
CA THR A 426 10.98 -20.52 -6.39
C THR A 426 11.94 -19.43 -5.88
N ASP A 427 12.78 -18.91 -6.77
CA ASP A 427 13.65 -17.74 -6.60
C ASP A 427 13.74 -17.01 -7.97
N ILE A 428 13.73 -15.68 -7.99
CA ILE A 428 13.90 -14.86 -9.20
C ILE A 428 15.33 -14.37 -9.43
N ARG A 429 16.30 -14.69 -8.58
CA ARG A 429 17.71 -14.36 -8.82
C ARG A 429 18.38 -15.34 -9.78
N SER A 430 19.39 -14.84 -10.51
CA SER A 430 20.17 -15.63 -11.48
C SER A 430 20.92 -16.81 -10.84
N THR A 431 21.31 -16.68 -9.57
CA THR A 431 22.00 -17.72 -8.80
C THR A 431 20.99 -18.63 -8.10
N GLY A 432 20.26 -19.44 -8.87
CA GLY A 432 19.21 -20.32 -8.35
C GLY A 432 18.22 -20.86 -9.38
N GLY A 433 18.44 -20.60 -10.68
CA GLY A 433 17.50 -20.95 -11.75
C GLY A 433 16.50 -19.83 -12.09
N GLY A 434 16.55 -18.69 -11.40
CA GLY A 434 15.71 -17.51 -11.67
C GLY A 434 16.30 -16.54 -12.72
N PRO A 435 15.51 -15.56 -13.19
CA PRO A 435 15.87 -14.71 -14.32
C PRO A 435 16.85 -13.54 -14.01
N GLY A 436 16.97 -13.05 -12.77
CA GLY A 436 17.85 -11.94 -12.37
C GLY A 436 17.23 -10.54 -12.51
N GLU A 437 18.00 -9.49 -12.21
CA GLU A 437 17.53 -8.09 -12.27
C GLU A 437 16.96 -7.68 -13.62
N GLY A 438 15.86 -6.92 -13.60
CA GLY A 438 15.18 -6.41 -14.79
C GLY A 438 14.29 -7.43 -15.50
N LYS A 439 14.06 -8.59 -14.86
CA LYS A 439 13.15 -9.66 -15.27
C LYS A 439 12.29 -10.09 -14.09
N CYS A 440 11.10 -10.63 -14.36
CA CYS A 440 10.03 -10.64 -13.35
C CYS A 440 9.96 -9.27 -12.66
N ALA A 441 10.08 -8.18 -13.43
CA ALA A 441 10.35 -6.83 -12.99
C ALA A 441 9.26 -6.24 -12.09
N SER A 442 8.07 -6.86 -12.05
CA SER A 442 7.00 -6.49 -11.11
C SER A 442 7.14 -7.17 -9.73
N TRP A 443 8.04 -8.15 -9.59
CA TRP A 443 8.30 -8.90 -8.36
C TRP A 443 9.63 -8.49 -7.74
N GLY A 444 9.67 -8.45 -6.41
CA GLY A 444 10.85 -8.09 -5.65
C GLY A 444 10.54 -6.95 -4.70
N ASN A 445 10.97 -7.11 -3.45
CA ASN A 445 10.63 -6.20 -2.38
C ASN A 445 11.86 -5.85 -1.53
N PRO A 446 12.89 -5.18 -2.10
CA PRO A 446 14.19 -4.98 -1.47
C PRO A 446 14.17 -3.88 -0.38
N MET A 447 13.30 -3.99 0.62
CA MET A 447 12.94 -2.89 1.52
C MET A 447 14.09 -2.39 2.40
N SER A 448 14.93 -3.27 2.94
CA SER A 448 16.07 -2.83 3.75
C SER A 448 17.06 -1.99 2.94
N GLU A 449 17.17 -2.27 1.64
CA GLU A 449 18.03 -1.51 0.73
C GLU A 449 17.41 -0.18 0.32
N ILE A 450 16.10 -0.15 0.03
CA ILE A 450 15.34 1.08 -0.20
C ILE A 450 15.43 2.01 1.02
N TYR A 451 15.29 1.45 2.22
CA TYR A 451 15.41 2.21 3.46
C TYR A 451 16.84 2.71 3.71
N LEU A 452 17.86 1.91 3.40
CA LEU A 452 19.24 2.37 3.47
C LEU A 452 19.49 3.56 2.54
N GLU A 453 18.96 3.50 1.32
CA GLU A 453 19.06 4.61 0.36
C GLU A 453 18.34 5.87 0.86
N ALA A 454 17.22 5.71 1.58
CA ALA A 454 16.54 6.81 2.24
C ALA A 454 17.43 7.51 3.29
N ILE A 455 18.15 6.75 4.11
CA ILE A 455 19.08 7.33 5.08
C ILE A 455 20.25 8.03 4.36
N ARG A 456 20.80 7.41 3.31
CA ARG A 456 21.87 8.02 2.50
C ARG A 456 21.44 9.33 1.84
N TYR A 457 20.19 9.41 1.37
CA TYR A 457 19.63 10.63 0.79
C TYR A 457 19.59 11.80 1.79
N PHE A 458 19.22 11.52 3.04
CA PHE A 458 19.26 12.54 4.10
C PHE A 458 20.70 12.95 4.47
N ALA A 459 21.65 12.01 4.44
CA ALA A 459 23.05 12.25 4.79
C ALA A 459 23.75 13.23 3.81
N SER A 460 24.68 14.06 4.32
CA SER A 460 25.10 15.26 3.60
C SER A 460 26.35 15.21 2.72
N THR A 461 27.19 14.18 2.85
CA THR A 461 28.60 14.28 2.47
C THR A 461 28.98 13.58 1.16
N THR A 462 28.16 12.66 0.63
CA THR A 462 28.41 11.93 -0.63
C THR A 462 27.08 11.66 -1.32
N ARG A 463 26.60 12.61 -2.13
CA ARG A 463 25.22 12.60 -2.63
C ARG A 463 25.16 12.20 -4.10
N ALA A 464 25.07 10.91 -4.34
CA ALA A 464 24.69 10.33 -5.61
C ALA A 464 23.87 9.07 -5.32
N ALA A 465 23.05 8.66 -6.28
CA ALA A 465 22.41 7.36 -6.21
C ALA A 465 23.47 6.26 -6.05
N THR A 466 23.20 5.28 -5.21
CA THR A 466 24.02 4.07 -5.14
C THR A 466 24.00 3.38 -6.50
N THR A 467 25.17 3.09 -7.08
CA THR A 467 25.29 2.56 -8.45
C THR A 467 24.50 1.26 -8.68
N ALA A 468 24.33 0.43 -7.64
CA ALA A 468 23.53 -0.80 -7.71
C ALA A 468 22.03 -0.52 -7.90
N PHE A 469 21.57 0.65 -7.41
CA PHE A 469 20.17 1.08 -7.32
C PHE A 469 19.78 2.05 -8.43
N ASP A 470 20.75 2.77 -9.02
CA ASP A 470 20.50 3.83 -10.01
C ASP A 470 19.87 3.28 -11.31
N ALA A 471 18.54 3.36 -11.39
CA ALA A 471 17.75 2.87 -12.52
C ALA A 471 16.78 3.95 -13.03
N ASP A 472 16.69 4.07 -14.36
CA ASP A 472 15.59 4.77 -15.01
C ASP A 472 14.68 3.75 -15.70
N ASP A 473 13.42 3.75 -15.27
CA ASP A 473 12.37 2.84 -15.73
C ASP A 473 11.54 3.45 -16.86
N SER A 474 11.93 4.61 -17.40
CA SER A 474 11.24 5.24 -18.54
C SER A 474 11.11 4.33 -19.76
N THR A 475 11.99 3.33 -19.90
CA THR A 475 11.93 2.28 -20.94
C THR A 475 10.95 1.15 -20.61
N TYR A 476 10.62 0.94 -19.33
CA TYR A 476 9.62 -0.02 -18.88
C TYR A 476 8.22 0.59 -18.91
N ILE A 477 8.07 1.75 -18.28
CA ILE A 477 6.83 2.53 -18.23
C ILE A 477 7.15 3.98 -18.57
N ALA A 478 6.55 4.48 -19.65
CA ALA A 478 6.74 5.85 -20.09
C ALA A 478 6.36 6.84 -18.97
N GLY A 479 7.26 7.78 -18.68
CA GLY A 479 7.07 8.80 -17.64
C GLY A 479 7.53 8.39 -16.24
N LEU A 480 7.91 7.13 -16.02
CA LEU A 480 8.45 6.65 -14.74
C LEU A 480 9.97 6.96 -14.63
N THR A 481 10.28 8.26 -14.55
CA THR A 481 11.66 8.76 -14.52
C THR A 481 12.24 8.79 -13.11
N ARG A 482 13.57 8.86 -13.02
CA ARG A 482 14.29 9.09 -11.77
C ARG A 482 14.66 10.56 -11.60
N ASP A 483 14.70 11.04 -10.35
CA ASP A 483 15.30 12.33 -10.03
C ASP A 483 16.82 12.17 -9.92
N THR A 484 17.55 12.77 -10.85
CA THR A 484 19.02 12.78 -10.86
C THR A 484 19.59 13.87 -9.96
N ASN A 485 18.75 14.78 -9.46
CA ASN A 485 19.17 15.84 -8.55
C ASN A 485 19.13 15.37 -7.10
N TRP A 486 20.27 14.86 -6.64
CA TRP A 486 20.50 14.46 -5.24
C TRP A 486 20.90 15.64 -4.35
N ALA A 487 20.36 16.83 -4.63
CA ALA A 487 20.58 18.01 -3.81
C ALA A 487 20.22 17.76 -2.35
N ALA A 488 20.95 18.44 -1.48
CA ALA A 488 20.83 18.29 -0.06
C ALA A 488 19.46 18.74 0.48
N PRO A 489 18.63 17.84 1.06
CA PRO A 489 17.40 18.27 1.70
C PRO A 489 17.72 19.02 3.01
N LEU A 490 18.85 18.70 3.64
CA LEU A 490 19.40 19.38 4.81
C LEU A 490 20.55 20.33 4.44
N THR A 491 20.45 21.54 4.95
CA THR A 491 21.37 22.67 4.79
C THR A 491 21.65 23.28 6.16
N THR A 492 22.59 24.22 6.25
CA THR A 492 22.84 24.98 7.49
C THR A 492 21.60 25.78 7.95
N THR A 493 20.71 26.14 7.03
CA THR A 493 19.48 26.91 7.27
C THR A 493 18.37 26.08 7.89
N ASN A 494 18.31 24.77 7.62
CA ASN A 494 17.26 23.87 8.10
C ASN A 494 17.82 22.64 8.84
N ALA A 495 19.02 22.75 9.42
CA ALA A 495 19.69 21.67 10.15
C ALA A 495 18.89 21.13 11.37
N CYS A 496 17.92 21.91 11.86
CA CYS A 496 17.00 21.54 12.94
C CYS A 496 15.68 20.92 12.45
N ALA A 497 15.48 20.74 11.14
CA ALA A 497 14.27 20.13 10.61
C ALA A 497 14.11 18.70 11.15
N SER A 498 12.86 18.34 11.50
CA SER A 498 12.55 16.95 11.85
C SER A 498 12.63 16.09 10.59
N LEU A 499 13.42 15.01 10.64
CA LEU A 499 13.53 14.05 9.56
C LEU A 499 12.64 12.86 9.84
N SER A 500 11.87 12.44 8.83
CA SER A 500 11.06 11.24 8.94
C SER A 500 11.08 10.44 7.66
N THR A 501 11.16 9.12 7.81
CA THR A 501 10.90 8.18 6.72
C THR A 501 9.57 7.50 6.97
N ILE A 502 8.69 7.54 5.98
CA ILE A 502 7.47 6.71 5.95
C ILE A 502 7.77 5.53 5.04
N VAL A 503 7.95 4.36 5.63
CA VAL A 503 8.21 3.11 4.92
C VAL A 503 6.88 2.46 4.61
N PHE A 504 6.51 2.42 3.34
CA PHE A 504 5.32 1.74 2.84
C PHE A 504 5.73 0.44 2.17
N ASN A 505 5.47 -0.66 2.86
CA ASN A 505 5.82 -1.99 2.40
C ASN A 505 4.59 -2.70 1.85
N ALA A 506 4.69 -3.18 0.61
CA ALA A 506 3.60 -3.86 -0.09
C ALA A 506 3.25 -5.23 0.53
N SER A 507 4.26 -5.93 1.07
CA SER A 507 4.16 -7.28 1.63
C SER A 507 5.48 -7.64 2.33
N VAL A 508 5.75 -8.92 2.61
CA VAL A 508 7.04 -9.39 3.14
C VAL A 508 8.22 -8.94 2.28
N SER A 509 9.28 -8.44 2.92
CA SER A 509 10.53 -8.08 2.23
C SER A 509 11.15 -9.30 1.54
N SER A 510 11.81 -9.07 0.41
CA SER A 510 12.52 -10.09 -0.35
C SER A 510 13.76 -9.49 -1.00
N TYR A 511 14.81 -10.32 -1.13
CA TYR A 511 16.05 -9.95 -1.83
C TYR A 511 16.69 -8.67 -1.31
N ASP A 512 16.66 -8.42 -0.01
CA ASP A 512 17.22 -7.20 0.61
C ASP A 512 18.43 -7.50 1.51
N GLU A 513 19.11 -8.62 1.26
CA GLU A 513 20.24 -9.05 2.09
C GLU A 513 21.60 -8.54 1.61
N ASP A 514 21.79 -8.24 0.32
CA ASP A 514 23.11 -8.18 -0.31
C ASP A 514 23.66 -6.78 -0.57
N GLN A 515 22.83 -5.74 -0.77
CA GLN A 515 23.29 -4.35 -0.99
C GLN A 515 23.10 -3.43 0.23
N THR A 516 23.12 -4.01 1.44
CA THR A 516 22.83 -3.29 2.70
C THR A 516 24.06 -2.69 3.40
N ASN A 517 25.18 -2.46 2.70
CA ASN A 517 26.38 -1.88 3.31
C ASN A 517 26.18 -0.40 3.67
N PRO A 518 26.12 0.01 4.96
CA PRO A 518 25.79 1.39 5.32
C PRO A 518 26.94 2.38 5.17
N SER A 519 28.13 1.95 4.74
CA SER A 519 29.23 2.86 4.44
C SER A 519 28.82 3.97 3.44
N PRO A 520 29.27 5.23 3.62
CA PRO A 520 30.18 5.72 4.66
C PRO A 520 29.50 6.19 5.96
N LEU A 521 28.20 5.92 6.17
CA LEU A 521 27.46 6.40 7.34
C LEU A 521 28.04 5.85 8.65
N THR A 522 28.41 4.56 8.64
CA THR A 522 29.03 3.86 9.77
C THR A 522 29.93 2.74 9.24
N SER A 523 30.88 2.30 10.07
CA SER A 523 31.73 1.14 9.80
C SER A 523 31.09 -0.20 10.16
N SER A 524 29.98 -0.19 10.90
CA SER A 524 29.22 -1.40 11.25
C SER A 524 28.43 -1.90 10.05
N THR A 525 28.29 -3.22 9.87
CA THR A 525 27.41 -3.80 8.85
C THR A 525 25.93 -3.70 9.26
N ALA A 526 25.00 -3.73 8.32
CA ALA A 526 23.57 -3.73 8.64
C ALA A 526 23.17 -4.96 9.48
N ALA A 527 23.74 -6.13 9.22
CA ALA A 527 23.57 -7.32 10.04
C ALA A 527 24.01 -7.09 11.50
N ALA A 528 25.18 -6.50 11.72
CA ALA A 528 25.68 -6.21 13.08
C ALA A 528 24.82 -5.17 13.81
N LEU A 529 24.33 -4.14 13.11
CA LEU A 529 23.38 -3.19 13.67
C LEU A 529 22.05 -3.87 14.05
N THR A 530 21.59 -4.80 13.22
CA THR A 530 20.36 -5.57 13.45
C THR A 530 20.49 -6.51 14.63
N LYS A 531 21.69 -7.06 14.86
CA LYS A 531 21.99 -7.81 16.08
C LYS A 531 21.71 -6.99 17.34
N THR A 532 22.04 -5.70 17.36
CA THR A 532 21.81 -4.85 18.55
C THR A 532 20.33 -4.79 18.90
N VAL A 533 19.45 -4.71 17.90
CA VAL A 533 18.00 -4.79 18.10
C VAL A 533 17.59 -6.18 18.58
N GLY A 534 18.09 -7.24 17.92
CA GLY A 534 17.81 -8.62 18.31
C GLY A 534 18.27 -8.97 19.73
N ASP A 535 19.39 -8.41 20.20
CA ASP A 535 19.88 -8.57 21.57
C ASP A 535 18.96 -7.85 22.57
N GLY A 536 18.49 -6.64 22.23
CA GLY A 536 17.55 -5.87 23.05
C GLY A 536 16.18 -6.54 23.21
N GLU A 537 15.73 -7.25 22.18
CA GLU A 537 14.47 -8.01 22.16
C GLU A 537 14.63 -9.46 22.70
N GLY A 538 15.83 -9.87 23.11
CA GLY A 538 16.09 -11.23 23.59
C GLY A 538 15.96 -12.32 22.52
N ILE A 539 16.12 -11.98 21.25
CA ILE A 539 16.00 -12.89 20.09
C ILE A 539 17.29 -13.70 19.89
N THR A 540 18.45 -13.08 20.10
CA THR A 540 19.75 -13.71 19.84
C THR A 540 19.95 -14.94 20.72
N GLY A 541 20.38 -16.05 20.10
CA GLY A 541 20.61 -17.34 20.75
C GLY A 541 19.38 -18.24 20.87
N ASN A 542 18.18 -17.73 20.52
CA ASN A 542 16.94 -18.51 20.53
C ASN A 542 16.59 -19.06 19.13
N ASN A 543 15.59 -19.94 19.07
CA ASN A 543 15.11 -20.56 17.84
C ASN A 543 13.85 -19.88 17.31
N TYR A 544 13.84 -19.54 16.02
CA TYR A 544 12.69 -18.94 15.35
C TYR A 544 12.43 -19.60 13.99
N PHE A 545 11.19 -19.53 13.53
CA PHE A 545 10.80 -19.98 12.20
C PHE A 545 11.28 -18.95 11.17
N ILE A 546 12.31 -19.31 10.41
CA ILE A 546 12.91 -18.50 9.33
C ILE A 546 13.34 -19.42 8.20
N GLY A 547 13.41 -18.91 6.97
CA GLY A 547 13.79 -19.72 5.81
C GLY A 547 15.23 -20.21 5.89
N ARG A 548 16.16 -19.35 6.32
CA ARG A 548 17.57 -19.69 6.49
C ARG A 548 18.27 -18.80 7.50
N ASN A 549 19.43 -19.27 7.96
CA ASN A 549 20.42 -18.44 8.64
C ASN A 549 21.82 -18.78 8.10
N GLY A 550 22.86 -18.15 8.64
CA GLY A 550 24.25 -18.41 8.23
C GLY A 550 24.77 -19.85 8.45
N SER A 551 23.99 -20.77 9.04
CA SER A 551 24.42 -22.15 9.33
C SER A 551 23.48 -23.24 8.79
N LEU A 552 22.19 -22.96 8.65
CA LEU A 552 21.15 -23.87 8.17
C LEU A 552 20.35 -23.17 7.07
N ILE A 553 20.49 -23.69 5.85
CA ILE A 553 19.94 -23.11 4.62
C ILE A 553 19.06 -24.16 3.94
N ASP A 554 17.98 -24.55 4.62
CA ASP A 554 17.00 -25.51 4.07
C ASP A 554 15.85 -24.82 3.33
N GLU A 555 15.71 -23.49 3.49
CA GLU A 555 14.68 -22.65 2.85
C GLU A 555 13.24 -23.01 3.25
N PHE A 556 13.08 -23.76 4.33
CA PHE A 556 11.79 -24.10 4.92
C PHE A 556 11.50 -23.23 6.13
N CYS A 557 10.22 -23.00 6.40
CA CYS A 557 9.79 -22.43 7.68
C CYS A 557 9.89 -23.47 8.79
N THR A 558 11.10 -23.68 9.28
CA THR A 558 11.45 -24.55 10.41
C THR A 558 12.15 -23.71 11.48
N ALA A 559 12.15 -24.19 12.73
CA ALA A 559 12.86 -23.53 13.82
C ALA A 559 14.38 -23.58 13.56
N LYS A 560 15.03 -22.42 13.47
CA LYS A 560 16.48 -22.28 13.29
C LYS A 560 17.08 -21.39 14.38
N PRO A 561 18.29 -21.71 14.89
CA PRO A 561 18.93 -20.93 15.95
C PRO A 561 19.49 -19.61 15.41
N LEU A 562 19.25 -18.51 16.13
CA LEU A 562 19.87 -17.21 15.86
C LEU A 562 21.10 -16.98 16.75
N SER A 563 21.98 -17.98 16.82
CA SER A 563 23.23 -17.95 17.60
C SER A 563 24.45 -17.52 16.79
N GLY A 564 24.25 -17.11 15.54
CA GLY A 564 25.30 -16.64 14.63
C GLY A 564 25.95 -15.34 15.11
N ALA A 565 27.02 -14.92 14.43
CA ALA A 565 27.79 -13.73 14.79
C ALA A 565 26.93 -12.45 14.80
N ASN A 566 25.87 -12.40 13.98
CA ASN A 566 24.96 -11.25 13.90
C ASN A 566 23.55 -11.54 14.45
N GLY A 567 23.29 -12.70 15.06
CA GLY A 567 21.99 -13.02 15.66
C GLY A 567 20.83 -12.81 14.68
N LEU A 568 19.91 -11.90 15.00
CA LEU A 568 18.80 -11.51 14.11
C LEU A 568 19.27 -11.00 12.73
N GLY A 569 20.44 -10.38 12.65
CA GLY A 569 21.02 -9.93 11.38
C GLY A 569 21.42 -11.06 10.43
N ASP A 570 21.53 -12.30 10.91
CA ASP A 570 21.79 -13.47 10.06
C ASP A 570 20.50 -14.13 9.55
N ALA A 571 19.32 -13.66 9.99
CA ALA A 571 18.04 -14.25 9.65
C ALA A 571 17.58 -13.80 8.26
N LEU A 572 17.35 -14.75 7.36
CA LEU A 572 16.89 -14.49 5.99
C LEU A 572 15.70 -15.41 5.63
N GLY A 573 14.81 -14.90 4.78
CA GLY A 573 13.59 -15.60 4.37
C GLY A 573 12.51 -15.47 5.43
N LEU A 574 11.62 -14.50 5.25
CA LEU A 574 10.61 -14.14 6.24
C LEU A 574 9.47 -15.16 6.22
N CYS A 575 9.34 -15.91 7.30
CA CYS A 575 8.24 -16.85 7.49
C CYS A 575 6.98 -16.16 8.02
N PRO A 576 5.79 -16.66 7.65
CA PRO A 576 5.55 -17.92 6.95
C PRO A 576 5.64 -17.87 5.41
N GLU A 577 5.86 -16.71 4.83
CA GLU A 577 5.39 -16.42 3.48
C GLU A 577 6.45 -16.56 2.39
N ALA A 578 7.67 -16.13 2.72
CA ALA A 578 8.75 -15.98 1.77
C ALA A 578 10.06 -16.59 2.30
N PRO A 579 10.07 -17.85 2.79
CA PRO A 579 11.29 -18.46 3.32
C PRO A 579 12.40 -18.62 2.27
N THR A 580 12.03 -18.73 0.99
CA THR A 580 12.98 -18.85 -0.13
C THR A 580 13.49 -17.48 -0.60
N LEU A 581 12.74 -16.40 -0.41
CA LEU A 581 12.98 -15.09 -1.04
C LEU A 581 13.97 -14.19 -0.30
N ARG A 582 14.64 -14.72 0.74
CA ARG A 582 15.80 -14.10 1.40
C ARG A 582 15.61 -12.70 2.00
N GLY A 583 14.37 -12.27 2.24
CA GLY A 583 14.10 -11.07 3.02
C GLY A 583 14.79 -11.10 4.38
N SER A 584 15.42 -10.00 4.75
CA SER A 584 16.24 -9.78 5.94
C SER A 584 15.53 -8.86 6.94
N TYR A 585 16.12 -8.71 8.12
CA TYR A 585 15.70 -7.75 9.14
C TYR A 585 16.58 -6.50 9.19
N HIS A 586 17.42 -6.28 8.16
CA HIS A 586 18.44 -5.24 8.15
C HIS A 586 17.88 -3.83 8.39
N MET A 587 16.68 -3.54 7.88
CA MET A 587 15.98 -2.28 8.13
C MET A 587 15.85 -1.93 9.62
N ALA A 588 15.61 -2.91 10.50
CA ALA A 588 15.44 -2.66 11.93
C ALA A 588 16.73 -2.11 12.57
N GLY A 589 17.88 -2.73 12.26
CA GLY A 589 19.18 -2.24 12.72
C GLY A 589 19.54 -0.88 12.16
N LEU A 590 19.28 -0.66 10.87
CA LEU A 590 19.51 0.62 10.20
C LEU A 590 18.64 1.73 10.81
N ALA A 591 17.37 1.44 11.11
CA ALA A 591 16.44 2.40 11.68
C ALA A 591 16.82 2.78 13.12
N HIS A 592 17.19 1.79 13.93
CA HIS A 592 17.71 2.05 15.27
C HIS A 592 18.97 2.93 15.22
N TRP A 593 19.90 2.62 14.31
CA TRP A 593 21.11 3.43 14.13
C TRP A 593 20.79 4.87 13.72
N ALA A 594 19.95 5.07 12.71
CA ALA A 594 19.57 6.40 12.21
C ALA A 594 18.78 7.22 13.23
N HIS A 595 18.09 6.57 14.18
CA HIS A 595 17.38 7.24 15.26
C HIS A 595 18.30 7.67 16.41
N THR A 596 19.43 6.99 16.60
CA THR A 596 20.33 7.19 17.76
C THR A 596 21.64 7.87 17.41
N ASN A 597 21.96 8.02 16.13
CA ASN A 597 23.20 8.60 15.65
C ASN A 597 22.92 9.82 14.77
N ASP A 598 23.89 10.73 14.74
CA ASP A 598 23.85 11.89 13.86
C ASP A 598 24.18 11.46 12.42
N ILE A 599 23.24 11.63 11.49
CA ILE A 599 23.43 11.30 10.08
C ILE A 599 24.26 12.35 9.31
N SER A 600 24.52 13.52 9.90
CA SER A 600 25.23 14.61 9.22
C SER A 600 26.15 15.39 10.15
N ALA A 601 27.31 14.80 10.45
CA ALA A 601 28.35 15.40 11.31
C ALA A 601 28.91 16.77 10.85
N THR A 602 28.61 17.22 9.63
CA THR A 602 29.01 18.53 9.08
C THR A 602 28.04 19.66 9.44
N LEU A 603 26.82 19.33 9.88
CA LEU A 603 25.81 20.30 10.26
C LEU A 603 25.80 20.48 11.79
N SER A 604 25.31 21.63 12.24
CA SER A 604 25.19 21.90 13.68
C SER A 604 24.02 21.11 14.26
N GLY A 605 24.22 20.51 15.44
CA GLY A 605 23.19 19.75 16.14
C GLY A 605 23.34 18.26 15.93
N VAL A 606 22.26 17.50 16.17
CA VAL A 606 22.19 16.06 15.93
C VAL A 606 21.00 15.84 15.01
N GLN A 607 21.24 15.32 13.81
CA GLN A 607 20.19 14.98 12.86
C GLN A 607 19.88 13.49 13.01
N THR A 608 18.72 13.17 13.57
CA THR A 608 18.23 11.79 13.69
C THR A 608 17.02 11.60 12.79
N VAL A 609 16.82 10.38 12.29
CA VAL A 609 15.67 10.03 11.46
C VAL A 609 14.65 9.27 12.31
N ARG A 610 13.38 9.68 12.22
CA ARG A 610 12.25 8.92 12.76
C ARG A 610 11.68 8.03 11.67
N THR A 611 11.44 6.77 11.98
CA THR A 611 10.91 5.80 11.01
C THR A 611 9.49 5.43 11.41
N PHE A 612 8.56 5.62 10.48
CA PHE A 612 7.19 5.13 10.57
C PHE A 612 7.04 4.04 9.51
N ALA A 613 6.63 2.84 9.90
CA ALA A 613 6.46 1.72 8.99
C ALA A 613 4.98 1.36 8.87
N VAL A 614 4.51 1.22 7.63
CA VAL A 614 3.21 0.71 7.27
C VAL A 614 3.46 -0.50 6.39
N SER A 615 3.02 -1.68 6.84
CA SER A 615 2.98 -2.88 6.02
C SER A 615 1.55 -3.15 5.65
N LEU A 616 1.29 -3.35 4.35
CA LEU A 616 0.01 -3.90 3.93
C LEU A 616 -0.06 -5.37 4.38
N GLN A 617 -1.28 -5.82 4.67
CA GLN A 617 -1.51 -7.21 5.02
C GLN A 617 -1.11 -8.09 3.84
N THR A 618 -0.51 -9.22 4.15
CA THR A 618 0.04 -10.13 3.16
C THR A 618 -1.06 -10.93 2.48
N GLY A 619 -0.77 -11.42 1.28
CA GLY A 619 -1.72 -12.12 0.42
C GLY A 619 -1.95 -13.60 0.76
N LEU A 620 -1.62 -14.06 1.98
CA LEU A 620 -1.58 -15.49 2.32
C LEU A 620 -2.48 -15.84 3.51
N PRO A 621 -3.36 -16.85 3.36
CA PRO A 621 -4.13 -17.37 4.48
C PRO A 621 -3.22 -18.20 5.41
N VAL A 622 -3.39 -18.01 6.72
CA VAL A 622 -2.79 -18.87 7.74
C VAL A 622 -3.90 -19.68 8.38
N ILE A 623 -3.89 -21.00 8.15
CA ILE A 623 -4.89 -21.89 8.74
C ILE A 623 -4.36 -22.38 10.08
N GLN A 624 -5.07 -22.09 11.16
CA GLN A 624 -4.73 -22.56 12.50
C GLN A 624 -5.71 -23.66 12.92
N VAL A 625 -5.17 -24.85 13.14
CA VAL A 625 -5.94 -26.03 13.57
C VAL A 625 -5.64 -26.28 15.05
N PRO A 626 -6.62 -26.12 15.96
CA PRO A 626 -6.42 -26.46 17.36
C PRO A 626 -6.27 -27.97 17.54
N VAL A 627 -5.27 -28.36 18.33
CA VAL A 627 -4.98 -29.76 18.69
C VAL A 627 -4.79 -29.87 20.19
N THR A 628 -4.92 -31.08 20.75
CA THR A 628 -4.66 -31.31 22.18
C THR A 628 -3.23 -30.87 22.53
N GLY A 629 -3.10 -29.82 23.35
CA GLY A 629 -1.80 -29.29 23.78
C GLY A 629 -1.20 -28.20 22.90
N GLY A 630 -1.90 -27.68 21.88
CA GLY A 630 -1.39 -26.55 21.09
C GLY A 630 -2.17 -26.21 19.82
N LEU A 631 -1.50 -25.55 18.90
CA LEU A 631 -2.02 -25.16 17.58
C LEU A 631 -1.10 -25.71 16.49
N VAL A 632 -1.67 -26.33 15.45
CA VAL A 632 -0.98 -26.64 14.20
C VAL A 632 -1.26 -25.51 13.22
N LYS A 633 -0.22 -24.94 12.62
CA LYS A 633 -0.36 -23.93 11.55
C LYS A 633 -0.06 -24.57 10.21
N ILE A 634 -1.03 -24.51 9.29
CA ILE A 634 -0.88 -24.93 7.90
C ILE A 634 -0.64 -23.68 7.05
N LEU A 635 0.42 -23.74 6.25
CA LEU A 635 0.93 -22.61 5.49
C LEU A 635 1.18 -23.05 4.04
N PRO A 636 0.77 -22.26 3.04
CA PRO A 636 1.21 -22.49 1.67
C PRO A 636 2.74 -22.39 1.59
N ALA A 637 3.39 -23.39 0.99
CA ALA A 637 4.83 -23.40 0.76
C ALA A 637 5.16 -23.07 -0.70
N TYR A 638 6.33 -22.48 -0.95
CA TYR A 638 6.89 -22.19 -2.28
C TYR A 638 6.04 -21.27 -3.17
N ARG A 639 6.03 -19.97 -2.85
CA ARG A 639 5.43 -18.95 -3.72
C ARG A 639 6.46 -17.87 -4.08
N LEU A 640 6.46 -17.49 -5.35
CA LEU A 640 7.02 -16.26 -5.89
C LEU A 640 5.94 -15.22 -6.19
#